data_AF-A0A1V4IHS3-F1
#
_entry.id   AF-A0A1V4IHS3-F1
#
_cell.length_a   1.000
_cell.length_b   1.000
_cell.length_c   1.000
_cell.angle_alpha   90.00
_cell.angle_beta   90.00
_cell.angle_gamma   90.00
#
_symmetry.space_group_name_H-M   'P 1'
#
loop_
_entity.id
_entity.type
_entity.pdbx_description
1 polymer ?
#
loop_
_entity_poly.entity_id
_entity_poly.type
_entity_poly.pdbx_seq_one_letter_code
_entity_poly.pdbx_strand_id
1 'polypeptide(L)'
;MNLKLKYLLNRNLKGHSEKVFEGISNGRKKALDNWFNDKWAQLENIKNSLMALEDDDDIVYNYLVENVKKHEDFCEIFVLDERGIVSVSSCKEHVGLDMGDLPNLKAGLEGRPLMYGPYKDKRTLDTDVSNKQFVDDVTLMFSSRCKNHTGQVRILCCRTLNDDMSNIIQDEDTHIYKDSGDNYLFMVKSNRGIKPGTAISRSRFEDNAFTLGDNLKDGVKTKKWGVVQIKEHTEFEIIFTDPATNKLHPGVENTIRNGENLDCWPGYPDYRHIMVGGKGTLITPPNCDEVWGMMCEGDIDEIYNFQSINLKMPMAISLMSAILIAINTVTTKLAPDMSIFTSLGMWFILTLFTLIISKRMVSSPLSRTINILQDIAEGEGNLTKRVKKMSSDEIGELSRWFNKFINNQMSMLHRVKRSAKTTKKSVNIVSSITNEVKKGMAVIENTVVSLLENSKEQNLVFQDTKNKFSEITASIQEMDSLILEVSGIVEGTNESASTAQNVSKEVLSNMEDLEITINKTVESISTLQGYSKEISEVVNVISNISKQTQLLALNASIEAARAGESGRGFSVVAEEISKLALETEGATKSISNVIKQVQEQTQATFEYAGEINSKVNVSTGSVKNSIQSFDQINQDVNIIADAMQSIAHITSTQTESVGDVMNNVSNMADKVEQSTESSSTKSEESLTMVKKILSDIRQLKQATEVLEYSSDNLNEMVGSFKLK
;
A
#
# COMPACT_ATOMS: atom_id res chain seq x y z
N MET A 1 68.07 -7.12 -39.76
CA MET A 1 67.62 -6.98 -41.16
C MET A 1 66.99 -5.61 -41.31
N ASN A 2 67.36 -4.80 -42.32
CA ASN A 2 66.81 -3.46 -42.49
C ASN A 2 65.27 -3.55 -42.72
N LEU A 3 64.47 -2.69 -42.08
CA LEU A 3 63.00 -2.65 -42.17
C LEU A 3 62.52 -2.65 -43.64
N LYS A 4 63.25 -1.92 -44.51
CA LYS A 4 63.00 -1.88 -45.96
C LYS A 4 63.14 -3.24 -46.64
N LEU A 5 64.09 -4.07 -46.19
CA LEU A 5 64.30 -5.40 -46.72
C LEU A 5 63.22 -6.38 -46.21
N LYS A 6 62.81 -6.25 -44.93
CA LYS A 6 61.71 -7.04 -44.36
C LYS A 6 60.41 -6.77 -45.13
N TYR A 7 60.11 -5.51 -45.44
CA TYR A 7 58.98 -5.14 -46.28
C TYR A 7 59.10 -5.66 -47.70
N LEU A 8 60.27 -5.54 -48.34
CA LEU A 8 60.45 -5.96 -49.73
C LEU A 8 60.19 -7.47 -49.91
N LEU A 9 60.59 -8.30 -48.95
CA LEU A 9 60.27 -9.73 -48.93
C LEU A 9 58.79 -10.02 -48.64
N ASN A 10 58.09 -9.09 -48.01
CA ASN A 10 56.72 -9.25 -47.51
C ASN A 10 55.75 -8.23 -48.10
N ARG A 11 56.01 -7.70 -49.31
CA ARG A 11 55.22 -6.60 -49.89
C ARG A 11 53.73 -6.95 -50.02
N ASN A 12 53.45 -8.22 -50.24
CA ASN A 12 52.09 -8.76 -50.34
C ASN A 12 51.34 -8.77 -48.99
N LEU A 13 52.03 -8.63 -47.86
CA LEU A 13 51.41 -8.51 -46.55
C LEU A 13 50.73 -7.17 -46.32
N LYS A 14 51.09 -6.10 -47.06
CA LYS A 14 50.45 -4.79 -46.87
C LYS A 14 48.92 -4.88 -46.90
N GLY A 15 48.37 -5.46 -47.97
CA GLY A 15 46.92 -5.62 -48.10
C GLY A 15 46.31 -6.62 -47.12
N HIS A 16 47.10 -7.57 -46.61
CA HIS A 16 46.66 -8.46 -45.54
C HIS A 16 46.58 -7.70 -44.21
N SER A 17 47.66 -7.03 -43.80
CA SER A 17 47.74 -6.20 -42.59
C SER A 17 46.65 -5.12 -42.58
N GLU A 18 46.38 -4.47 -43.71
CA GLU A 18 45.28 -3.51 -43.86
C GLU A 18 43.92 -4.15 -43.52
N LYS A 19 43.61 -5.32 -44.09
CA LYS A 19 42.39 -6.08 -43.78
C LYS A 19 42.33 -6.52 -42.31
N VAL A 20 43.48 -6.88 -41.74
CA VAL A 20 43.58 -7.29 -40.32
C VAL A 20 43.26 -6.12 -39.40
N PHE A 21 43.88 -4.96 -39.60
CA PHE A 21 43.61 -3.76 -38.80
C PHE A 21 42.18 -3.24 -39.00
N GLU A 22 41.65 -3.29 -40.22
CA GLU A 22 40.24 -2.99 -40.52
C GLU A 22 39.30 -3.92 -39.72
N GLY A 23 39.53 -5.23 -39.75
CA GLY A 23 38.74 -6.21 -39.02
C GLY A 23 38.85 -6.08 -37.50
N ILE A 24 40.05 -5.76 -36.99
CA ILE A 24 40.28 -5.48 -35.58
C ILE A 24 39.49 -4.24 -35.14
N SER A 25 39.64 -3.13 -35.86
CA SER A 25 38.97 -1.87 -35.58
C SER A 25 37.44 -2.05 -35.59
N ASN A 26 36.90 -2.68 -36.63
CA ASN A 26 35.46 -2.95 -36.71
C ASN A 26 34.96 -3.87 -35.58
N GLY A 27 35.76 -4.88 -35.21
CA GLY A 27 35.44 -5.78 -34.09
C GLY A 27 35.35 -5.04 -32.75
N ARG A 28 36.32 -4.16 -32.47
CA ARG A 28 36.35 -3.38 -31.21
C ARG A 28 35.30 -2.29 -31.16
N LYS A 29 35.07 -1.60 -32.28
CA LYS A 29 33.98 -0.63 -32.40
C LYS A 29 32.64 -1.28 -32.09
N LYS A 30 32.38 -2.47 -32.68
CA LYS A 30 31.18 -3.25 -32.38
C LYS A 30 31.11 -3.70 -30.92
N ALA A 31 32.23 -4.06 -30.29
CA ALA A 31 32.26 -4.41 -28.87
C ALA A 31 31.89 -3.22 -27.98
N LEU A 32 32.44 -2.03 -28.27
CA LEU A 32 32.08 -0.78 -27.58
C LEU A 32 30.60 -0.41 -27.81
N ASP A 33 30.12 -0.46 -29.04
CA ASP A 33 28.71 -0.17 -29.36
C ASP A 33 27.77 -1.10 -28.57
N ASN A 34 28.09 -2.40 -28.52
CA ASN A 34 27.34 -3.37 -27.71
C ASN A 34 27.42 -3.03 -26.21
N TRP A 35 28.59 -2.68 -25.70
CA TRP A 35 28.75 -2.31 -24.29
C TRP A 35 27.90 -1.09 -23.93
N PHE A 36 27.91 -0.04 -24.76
CA PHE A 36 27.04 1.13 -24.55
C PHE A 36 25.55 0.77 -24.62
N ASN A 37 25.15 -0.04 -25.59
CA ASN A 37 23.76 -0.49 -25.70
C ASN A 37 23.33 -1.31 -24.48
N ASP A 38 24.21 -2.18 -23.98
CA ASP A 38 23.96 -2.96 -22.76
C ASP A 38 23.80 -2.02 -21.54
N LYS A 39 24.61 -0.96 -21.41
CA LYS A 39 24.46 0.06 -20.35
C LYS A 39 23.12 0.79 -20.43
N TRP A 40 22.74 1.23 -21.62
CA TRP A 40 21.45 1.90 -21.84
C TRP A 40 20.26 0.99 -21.55
N ALA A 41 20.32 -0.27 -21.98
CA ALA A 41 19.27 -1.25 -21.69
C ALA A 41 19.15 -1.54 -20.19
N GLN A 42 20.27 -1.61 -19.47
CA GLN A 42 20.27 -1.79 -18.01
C GLN A 42 19.65 -0.59 -17.31
N LEU A 43 20.05 0.63 -17.69
CA LEU A 43 19.48 1.86 -17.16
C LEU A 43 17.97 1.93 -17.39
N GLU A 44 17.52 1.58 -18.60
CA GLU A 44 16.09 1.59 -18.95
C GLU A 44 15.28 0.57 -18.12
N ASN A 45 15.83 -0.61 -17.88
CA ASN A 45 15.21 -1.61 -17.00
C ASN A 45 15.11 -1.12 -15.56
N ILE A 46 16.18 -0.53 -15.02
CA ILE A 46 16.21 0.06 -13.67
C ILE A 46 15.15 1.16 -13.57
N LYS A 47 15.10 2.05 -14.57
CA LYS A 47 14.12 3.13 -14.66
C LYS A 47 12.67 2.60 -14.60
N ASN A 48 12.35 1.60 -15.41
CA ASN A 48 10.99 1.06 -15.50
C ASN A 48 10.54 0.39 -14.20
N SER A 49 11.45 -0.33 -13.53
CA SER A 49 11.16 -0.90 -12.21
C SER A 49 11.04 0.17 -11.12
N LEU A 50 11.87 1.22 -11.17
CA LEU A 50 11.82 2.31 -10.19
C LEU A 50 10.50 3.09 -10.24
N MET A 51 9.87 3.18 -11.42
CA MET A 51 8.52 3.76 -11.56
C MET A 51 7.42 2.94 -10.88
N ALA A 52 7.66 1.66 -10.60
CA ALA A 52 6.68 0.74 -10.01
C ALA A 52 6.84 0.59 -8.48
N LEU A 53 7.90 1.15 -7.90
CA LEU A 53 8.16 1.13 -6.45
C LEU A 53 7.44 2.30 -5.77
N GLU A 54 6.99 2.10 -4.54
CA GLU A 54 6.49 3.17 -3.66
C GLU A 54 7.61 4.21 -3.39
N ASP A 55 7.30 5.52 -3.22
CA ASP A 55 8.32 6.49 -2.73
C ASP A 55 8.59 6.23 -1.25
N ASP A 56 9.34 5.17 -0.99
CA ASP A 56 10.00 4.94 0.28
C ASP A 56 11.51 4.88 0.00
N ASP A 57 12.26 5.81 0.61
CA ASP A 57 13.70 5.96 0.37
C ASP A 57 14.48 4.69 0.75
N ASP A 58 14.04 3.90 1.74
CA ASP A 58 14.68 2.65 2.13
C ASP A 58 14.40 1.53 1.11
N ILE A 59 13.18 1.47 0.57
CA ILE A 59 12.83 0.52 -0.50
C ILE A 59 13.64 0.82 -1.77
N VAL A 60 13.67 2.09 -2.18
CA VAL A 60 14.43 2.53 -3.36
C VAL A 60 15.92 2.30 -3.13
N TYR A 61 16.47 2.65 -1.97
CA TYR A 61 17.88 2.40 -1.62
C TYR A 61 18.26 0.92 -1.78
N ASN A 62 17.49 0.01 -1.18
CA ASN A 62 17.77 -1.43 -1.25
C ASN A 62 17.72 -1.94 -2.69
N TYR A 63 16.75 -1.45 -3.47
CA TYR A 63 16.64 -1.76 -4.89
C TYR A 63 17.87 -1.29 -5.70
N LEU A 64 18.36 -0.06 -5.47
CA LEU A 64 19.53 0.47 -6.16
C LEU A 64 20.80 -0.34 -5.81
N VAL A 65 21.00 -0.66 -4.53
CA VAL A 65 22.14 -1.49 -4.07
C VAL A 65 22.11 -2.89 -4.70
N GLU A 66 20.93 -3.52 -4.80
CA GLU A 66 20.80 -4.81 -5.46
C GLU A 66 21.15 -4.72 -6.96
N ASN A 67 20.75 -3.63 -7.64
CA ASN A 67 21.06 -3.44 -9.05
C ASN A 67 22.54 -3.15 -9.31
N VAL A 68 23.23 -2.42 -8.43
CA VAL A 68 24.70 -2.29 -8.48
C VAL A 68 25.36 -3.68 -8.38
N LYS A 69 24.93 -4.51 -7.42
CA LYS A 69 25.44 -5.90 -7.29
C LYS A 69 25.12 -6.79 -8.49
N LYS A 70 23.99 -6.57 -9.14
CA LYS A 70 23.54 -7.32 -10.35
C LYS A 70 24.33 -6.90 -11.60
N HIS A 71 24.71 -5.64 -11.69
CA HIS A 71 25.35 -5.01 -12.84
C HIS A 71 26.76 -4.55 -12.50
N GLU A 72 27.71 -5.50 -12.51
CA GLU A 72 29.13 -5.30 -12.11
C GLU A 72 29.88 -4.09 -12.71
N ASP A 73 29.43 -3.51 -13.84
CA ASP A 73 30.10 -2.32 -14.41
C ASP A 73 29.52 -0.99 -13.90
N PHE A 74 28.39 -1.00 -13.17
CA PHE A 74 27.94 0.17 -12.43
C PHE A 74 28.60 0.17 -11.06
N CYS A 75 29.31 1.25 -10.72
CA CYS A 75 29.86 1.45 -9.38
C CYS A 75 28.86 2.18 -8.47
N GLU A 76 27.93 2.95 -9.05
CA GLU A 76 26.90 3.66 -8.32
C GLU A 76 25.65 3.84 -9.18
N ILE A 77 24.47 3.73 -8.55
CA ILE A 77 23.21 4.17 -9.13
C ILE A 77 22.54 5.11 -8.13
N PHE A 78 22.11 6.28 -8.61
CA PHE A 78 21.49 7.30 -7.78
C PHE A 78 20.42 8.08 -8.54
N VAL A 79 19.59 8.78 -7.79
CA VAL A 79 18.47 9.57 -8.32
C VAL A 79 18.65 11.02 -7.91
N LEU A 80 18.54 11.93 -8.87
CA LEU A 80 18.54 13.38 -8.66
C LEU A 80 17.11 13.93 -8.61
N ASP A 81 16.88 14.87 -7.71
CA ASP A 81 15.70 15.73 -7.71
C ASP A 81 15.77 16.81 -8.80
N GLU A 82 14.70 17.58 -8.98
CA GLU A 82 14.63 18.64 -10.00
C GLU A 82 15.64 19.78 -9.78
N ARG A 83 16.19 19.89 -8.56
CA ARG A 83 17.20 20.89 -8.19
C ARG A 83 18.62 20.37 -8.38
N GLY A 84 18.80 19.08 -8.66
CA GLY A 84 20.11 18.44 -8.81
C GLY A 84 20.66 17.85 -7.51
N ILE A 85 19.86 17.76 -6.44
CA ILE A 85 20.26 17.12 -5.20
C ILE A 85 20.03 15.62 -5.30
N VAL A 86 21.02 14.83 -4.86
CA VAL A 86 20.89 13.37 -4.78
C VAL A 86 19.85 12.99 -3.71
N SER A 87 18.70 12.47 -4.13
CA SER A 87 17.64 12.04 -3.22
C SER A 87 17.92 10.67 -2.62
N VAL A 88 18.32 9.71 -3.45
CA VAL A 88 18.66 8.34 -3.04
C VAL A 88 19.85 7.87 -3.86
N SER A 89 20.82 7.21 -3.22
CA SER A 89 21.98 6.62 -3.89
C SER A 89 22.31 5.26 -3.29
N SER A 90 22.81 4.34 -4.12
CA SER A 90 23.46 3.11 -3.65
C SER A 90 24.71 3.38 -2.79
N CYS A 91 25.33 4.55 -2.91
CA CYS A 91 26.38 5.05 -2.03
C CYS A 91 25.78 6.05 -1.02
N LYS A 92 25.65 5.65 0.25
CA LYS A 92 25.02 6.50 1.28
C LYS A 92 25.72 7.83 1.49
N GLU A 93 27.04 7.89 1.29
CA GLU A 93 27.83 9.11 1.44
C GLU A 93 27.47 10.20 0.42
N HIS A 94 26.85 9.82 -0.70
CA HIS A 94 26.46 10.75 -1.76
C HIS A 94 25.04 11.31 -1.62
N VAL A 95 24.24 10.82 -0.68
CA VAL A 95 22.88 11.33 -0.45
C VAL A 95 22.95 12.78 0.05
N GLY A 96 22.17 13.66 -0.56
CA GLY A 96 22.15 15.09 -0.24
C GLY A 96 23.24 15.94 -0.91
N LEU A 97 24.13 15.33 -1.71
CA LEU A 97 25.10 16.09 -2.50
C LEU A 97 24.41 16.86 -3.63
N ASP A 98 24.92 18.05 -3.91
CA ASP A 98 24.54 18.84 -5.09
C ASP A 98 25.35 18.38 -6.31
N MET A 99 24.62 17.94 -7.34
CA MET A 99 25.14 17.55 -8.66
C MET A 99 24.45 18.35 -9.77
N GLY A 100 23.92 19.53 -9.46
CA GLY A 100 23.24 20.39 -10.43
C GLY A 100 24.15 21.00 -11.49
N ASP A 101 25.46 20.94 -11.28
CA ASP A 101 26.49 21.34 -12.24
C ASP A 101 26.68 20.34 -13.39
N LEU A 102 26.23 19.09 -13.22
CA LEU A 102 26.35 18.06 -14.25
C LEU A 102 25.38 18.32 -15.43
N PRO A 103 25.85 18.24 -16.69
CA PRO A 103 25.00 18.38 -17.87
C PRO A 103 23.85 17.36 -17.94
N ASN A 104 24.00 16.23 -17.24
CA ASN A 104 23.00 15.18 -17.09
C ASN A 104 21.69 15.69 -16.47
N LEU A 105 21.74 16.62 -15.52
CA LEU A 105 20.54 17.22 -14.92
C LEU A 105 19.75 17.97 -16.00
N LYS A 106 20.40 18.89 -16.70
CA LYS A 106 19.78 19.70 -17.74
C LYS A 106 19.17 18.83 -18.86
N ALA A 107 19.93 17.87 -19.36
CA ALA A 107 19.43 16.96 -20.40
C ALA A 107 18.25 16.11 -19.89
N GLY A 108 18.31 15.61 -18.65
CA GLY A 108 17.23 14.87 -18.02
C GLY A 108 15.94 15.67 -17.86
N LEU A 109 16.04 16.95 -17.45
CA LEU A 109 14.88 17.86 -17.36
C LEU A 109 14.24 18.13 -18.72
N GLU A 110 15.06 18.24 -19.77
CA GLU A 110 14.61 18.34 -21.18
C GLU A 110 14.04 17.02 -21.73
N GLY A 111 14.11 15.92 -20.96
CA GLY A 111 13.63 14.59 -21.36
C GLY A 111 14.57 13.83 -22.31
N ARG A 112 15.83 14.29 -22.43
CA ARG A 112 16.85 13.69 -23.29
C ARG A 112 17.79 12.80 -22.45
N PRO A 113 17.96 11.50 -22.77
CA PRO A 113 18.99 10.68 -22.16
C PRO A 113 20.38 11.23 -22.53
N LEU A 114 21.34 11.15 -21.61
CA LEU A 114 22.71 11.62 -21.85
C LEU A 114 23.74 10.65 -21.25
N MET A 115 24.74 10.27 -22.05
CA MET A 115 25.99 9.72 -21.56
C MET A 115 27.02 10.85 -21.53
N TYR A 116 27.47 11.18 -20.33
CA TYR A 116 28.46 12.23 -20.06
C TYR A 116 29.76 11.62 -19.58
N GLY A 117 30.87 12.03 -20.17
CA GLY A 117 32.19 11.56 -19.80
C GLY A 117 32.96 11.03 -21.01
N PRO A 118 34.17 10.49 -20.80
CA PRO A 118 34.81 10.33 -19.49
C PRO A 118 35.15 11.67 -18.85
N TYR A 119 35.06 11.81 -17.53
CA TYR A 119 35.40 13.04 -16.78
C TYR A 119 35.97 12.68 -15.40
N LYS A 120 36.76 13.59 -14.83
CA LYS A 120 37.27 13.44 -13.46
C LYS A 120 36.21 13.78 -12.43
N ASP A 121 35.95 12.86 -11.52
CA ASP A 121 35.09 13.02 -10.36
C ASP A 121 35.61 12.17 -9.20
N LYS A 122 36.21 12.84 -8.20
CA LYS A 122 36.78 12.20 -7.01
C LYS A 122 35.79 11.36 -6.22
N ARG A 123 34.49 11.72 -6.29
CA ARG A 123 33.40 10.97 -5.64
C ARG A 123 33.28 9.54 -6.14
N THR A 124 33.79 9.24 -7.33
CA THR A 124 33.84 7.88 -7.85
C THR A 124 34.61 6.94 -6.92
N LEU A 125 35.63 7.44 -6.22
CA LEU A 125 36.46 6.66 -5.30
C LEU A 125 35.77 6.33 -3.97
N ASP A 126 34.67 7.00 -3.65
CA ASP A 126 33.88 6.76 -2.43
C ASP A 126 32.97 5.51 -2.58
N THR A 127 32.86 4.96 -3.79
CA THR A 127 32.01 3.80 -4.11
C THR A 127 32.69 2.46 -3.80
N ASP A 128 31.92 1.37 -3.64
CA ASP A 128 32.49 0.04 -3.38
C ASP A 128 33.14 -0.57 -4.64
N VAL A 129 34.41 -0.24 -4.83
CA VAL A 129 35.27 -0.67 -5.95
C VAL A 129 36.24 -1.78 -5.57
N SER A 130 36.04 -2.45 -4.43
CA SER A 130 36.96 -3.43 -3.84
C SER A 130 37.31 -4.61 -4.77
N ASN A 131 36.41 -4.95 -5.70
CA ASN A 131 36.58 -6.05 -6.66
C ASN A 131 37.22 -5.63 -8.00
N LYS A 132 37.63 -4.36 -8.14
CA LYS A 132 38.20 -3.81 -9.38
C LYS A 132 39.73 -3.76 -9.29
N GLN A 133 40.42 -4.13 -10.38
CA GLN A 133 41.89 -4.16 -10.42
C GLN A 133 42.53 -2.78 -10.58
N PHE A 134 41.86 -1.90 -11.31
CA PHE A 134 42.28 -0.52 -11.57
C PHE A 134 41.08 0.39 -11.32
N VAL A 135 41.32 1.46 -10.57
CA VAL A 135 40.33 2.46 -10.22
C VAL A 135 41.03 3.80 -10.15
N ASP A 136 40.49 4.78 -10.87
CA ASP A 136 40.88 6.18 -10.81
C ASP A 136 39.64 7.07 -10.59
N ASP A 137 39.84 8.39 -10.65
CA ASP A 137 38.74 9.34 -10.55
C ASP A 137 37.99 9.56 -11.88
N VAL A 138 38.30 8.81 -12.95
CA VAL A 138 37.69 9.01 -14.26
C VAL A 138 36.47 8.11 -14.45
N THR A 139 35.33 8.73 -14.78
CA THR A 139 34.05 8.04 -14.83
C THR A 139 33.21 8.46 -16.04
N LEU A 140 32.23 7.60 -16.37
CA LEU A 140 31.14 7.88 -17.30
C LEU A 140 29.83 7.91 -16.51
N MET A 141 28.97 8.86 -16.85
CA MET A 141 27.65 9.03 -16.24
C MET A 141 26.57 8.84 -17.29
N PHE A 142 25.75 7.80 -17.12
CA PHE A 142 24.57 7.56 -17.92
C PHE A 142 23.36 8.09 -17.17
N SER A 143 22.54 8.92 -17.82
CA SER A 143 21.34 9.45 -17.19
C SER A 143 20.12 9.39 -18.07
N SER A 144 18.96 9.19 -17.45
CA SER A 144 17.65 9.30 -18.11
C SER A 144 16.61 9.84 -17.16
N ARG A 145 15.62 10.54 -17.71
CA ARG A 145 14.49 11.06 -16.96
C ARG A 145 13.61 9.92 -16.46
N CYS A 146 13.32 9.91 -15.17
CA CYS A 146 12.33 9.03 -14.55
C CYS A 146 11.23 9.83 -13.86
N LYS A 147 10.20 9.12 -13.40
CA LYS A 147 9.17 9.66 -12.52
C LYS A 147 9.05 8.72 -11.33
N ASN A 148 8.77 9.28 -10.16
CA ASN A 148 8.39 8.46 -9.02
C ASN A 148 6.89 8.08 -9.10
N HIS A 149 6.42 7.28 -8.15
CA HIS A 149 5.03 6.83 -8.09
C HIS A 149 4.02 8.00 -7.96
N THR A 150 4.44 9.14 -7.39
CA THR A 150 3.63 10.37 -7.28
C THR A 150 3.68 11.25 -8.54
N GLY A 151 4.44 10.87 -9.55
CA GLY A 151 4.55 11.55 -10.84
C GLY A 151 5.52 12.73 -10.88
N GLN A 152 6.25 13.01 -9.79
CA GLN A 152 7.32 14.00 -9.74
C GLN A 152 8.49 13.60 -10.65
N VAL A 153 9.11 14.59 -11.27
CA VAL A 153 10.24 14.34 -12.16
C VAL A 153 11.48 14.06 -11.33
N ARG A 154 12.20 13.03 -11.76
CA ARG A 154 13.48 12.60 -11.19
C ARG A 154 14.42 12.24 -12.33
N ILE A 155 15.72 12.18 -12.04
CA ILE A 155 16.71 11.79 -13.04
C ILE A 155 17.51 10.65 -12.46
N LEU A 156 17.40 9.49 -13.10
CA LEU A 156 18.18 8.32 -12.77
C LEU A 156 19.56 8.48 -13.39
N CYS A 157 20.59 8.33 -12.56
CA CYS A 157 21.99 8.41 -12.93
C CYS A 157 22.69 7.10 -12.57
N CYS A 158 23.41 6.53 -13.53
CA CYS A 158 24.25 5.36 -13.33
C CYS A 158 25.71 5.71 -13.66
N ARG A 159 26.57 5.57 -12.67
CA ARG A 159 28.01 5.83 -12.76
C ARG A 159 28.75 4.54 -13.12
N THR A 160 29.68 4.62 -14.07
CA THR A 160 30.57 3.50 -14.44
C THR A 160 32.02 3.97 -14.41
N LEU A 161 32.94 3.08 -14.07
CA LEU A 161 34.37 3.39 -14.17
C LEU A 161 34.79 3.50 -15.64
N ASN A 162 35.66 4.46 -15.97
CA ASN A 162 36.22 4.55 -17.32
C ASN A 162 37.06 3.32 -17.67
N ASP A 163 37.67 2.73 -16.66
CA ASP A 163 38.47 1.50 -16.75
C ASP A 163 37.67 0.30 -17.24
N ASP A 164 36.40 0.18 -16.84
CA ASP A 164 35.53 -0.90 -17.30
C ASP A 164 35.24 -0.79 -18.80
N MET A 165 35.12 0.44 -19.31
CA MET A 165 34.97 0.71 -20.75
C MET A 165 36.30 0.48 -21.49
N SER A 166 37.43 0.90 -20.93
CA SER A 166 38.77 0.65 -21.47
C SER A 166 39.06 -0.84 -21.62
N ASN A 167 38.64 -1.68 -20.66
CA ASN A 167 38.81 -3.14 -20.71
C ASN A 167 38.19 -3.77 -21.98
N ILE A 168 37.10 -3.20 -22.51
CA ILE A 168 36.41 -3.70 -23.71
C ILE A 168 37.30 -3.67 -24.95
N ILE A 169 38.20 -2.69 -25.04
CA ILE A 169 39.14 -2.57 -26.16
C ILE A 169 40.53 -3.11 -25.85
N GLN A 170 40.86 -3.29 -24.57
CA GLN A 170 42.18 -3.71 -24.09
C GLN A 170 42.35 -5.21 -23.84
N ASP A 171 41.29 -6.04 -23.88
CA ASP A 171 41.38 -7.49 -23.60
C ASP A 171 42.60 -8.17 -24.26
N GLU A 172 43.59 -8.53 -23.43
CA GLU A 172 44.95 -8.91 -23.83
C GLU A 172 45.00 -10.21 -24.63
N ASP A 173 44.10 -11.14 -24.33
CA ASP A 173 44.06 -12.45 -24.97
C ASP A 173 43.63 -12.31 -26.45
N THR A 174 43.06 -11.17 -26.86
CA THR A 174 42.58 -10.86 -28.21
C THR A 174 43.55 -10.06 -29.10
N HIS A 175 44.68 -9.62 -28.53
CA HIS A 175 45.67 -8.84 -29.28
C HIS A 175 46.32 -9.70 -30.36
N ILE A 176 46.16 -9.23 -31.59
CA ILE A 176 46.75 -9.87 -32.76
C ILE A 176 48.26 -9.67 -32.65
N TYR A 177 48.77 -8.45 -32.58
CA TYR A 177 50.19 -8.17 -32.36
C TYR A 177 50.46 -8.15 -30.85
N LYS A 178 50.98 -9.26 -30.31
CA LYS A 178 51.11 -9.43 -28.85
C LYS A 178 52.21 -8.56 -28.26
N ASP A 179 53.29 -8.35 -29.02
CA ASP A 179 54.51 -7.73 -28.51
C ASP A 179 54.47 -6.19 -28.66
N SER A 180 53.63 -5.65 -29.55
CA SER A 180 53.55 -4.20 -29.82
C SER A 180 52.16 -3.63 -30.09
N GLY A 181 51.12 -4.47 -30.15
CA GLY A 181 49.76 -4.01 -30.44
C GLY A 181 49.23 -3.13 -29.31
N ASP A 182 48.74 -1.93 -29.66
CA ASP A 182 48.11 -0.99 -28.74
C ASP A 182 46.79 -0.49 -29.32
N ASN A 183 45.81 -0.28 -28.44
CA ASN A 183 44.51 0.26 -28.82
C ASN A 183 44.03 1.18 -27.73
N TYR A 184 43.63 2.35 -28.17
CA TYR A 184 43.32 3.47 -27.30
C TYR A 184 42.22 4.30 -27.93
N LEU A 185 41.46 4.96 -27.07
CA LEU A 185 40.51 5.99 -27.43
C LEU A 185 41.13 7.35 -27.21
N PHE A 186 40.76 8.29 -28.06
CA PHE A 186 41.16 9.67 -27.96
C PHE A 186 40.00 10.60 -28.28
N MET A 187 40.02 11.80 -27.70
CA MET A 187 39.00 12.81 -27.91
C MET A 187 39.14 13.40 -29.32
N VAL A 188 38.04 13.53 -30.06
CA VAL A 188 38.01 14.19 -31.38
C VAL A 188 37.27 15.52 -31.27
N LYS A 189 36.10 15.51 -30.65
CA LYS A 189 35.27 16.69 -30.41
C LYS A 189 34.70 16.63 -29.00
N SER A 190 34.98 17.66 -28.20
CA SER A 190 34.46 17.83 -26.85
C SER A 190 33.84 19.22 -26.68
N ASN A 191 32.79 19.30 -25.86
CA ASN A 191 32.20 20.56 -25.39
C ASN A 191 32.82 21.05 -24.06
N ARG A 192 33.87 20.39 -23.56
CA ARG A 192 34.46 20.61 -22.22
C ARG A 192 35.86 21.22 -22.24
N GLY A 193 36.34 21.64 -23.42
CA GLY A 193 37.70 22.17 -23.59
C GLY A 193 38.80 21.11 -23.59
N ILE A 194 38.46 19.82 -23.67
CA ILE A 194 39.44 18.73 -23.88
C ILE A 194 39.99 18.87 -25.30
N LYS A 195 41.32 18.90 -25.42
CA LYS A 195 41.98 19.08 -26.72
C LYS A 195 41.78 17.83 -27.60
N PRO A 196 41.58 17.99 -28.92
CA PRO A 196 41.59 16.84 -29.83
C PRO A 196 42.90 16.06 -29.73
N GLY A 197 42.82 14.74 -29.71
CA GLY A 197 43.95 13.82 -29.53
C GLY A 197 44.34 13.52 -28.08
N THR A 198 43.66 14.10 -27.08
CA THR A 198 43.80 13.69 -25.67
C THR A 198 43.31 12.25 -25.48
N ALA A 199 44.04 11.42 -24.75
CA ALA A 199 43.62 10.05 -24.44
C ALA A 199 42.42 10.04 -23.49
N ILE A 200 41.51 9.10 -23.72
CA ILE A 200 40.25 8.98 -22.95
C ILE A 200 39.95 7.54 -22.52
N SER A 201 40.85 6.62 -22.84
CA SER A 201 40.87 5.26 -22.31
C SER A 201 42.28 4.96 -21.89
N ARG A 202 42.44 4.01 -20.97
CA ARG A 202 43.77 3.49 -20.67
C ARG A 202 44.43 3.02 -21.97
N SER A 203 45.75 3.16 -22.01
CA SER A 203 46.59 2.52 -23.03
C SER A 203 47.24 1.28 -22.42
N ARG A 204 47.59 0.31 -23.27
CA ARG A 204 48.19 -0.96 -22.86
C ARG A 204 49.53 -0.78 -22.13
N PHE A 205 50.15 0.40 -22.23
CA PHE A 205 51.39 0.73 -21.54
C PHE A 205 51.21 1.01 -20.03
N GLU A 206 50.01 0.85 -19.47
CA GLU A 206 49.81 0.92 -18.01
C GLU A 206 49.90 -0.42 -17.29
N ASP A 207 50.03 -1.52 -18.06
CA ASP A 207 50.08 -2.89 -17.59
C ASP A 207 51.48 -3.52 -17.77
N ASN A 208 51.90 -4.37 -16.82
CA ASN A 208 53.23 -5.03 -16.82
C ASN A 208 53.40 -6.16 -17.86
N ALA A 209 52.51 -6.23 -18.86
CA ALA A 209 52.46 -7.33 -19.83
C ALA A 209 53.45 -7.19 -21.00
N PHE A 210 54.18 -6.07 -21.10
CA PHE A 210 55.13 -5.80 -22.18
C PHE A 210 56.52 -6.43 -21.93
N THR A 211 57.04 -7.19 -22.89
CA THR A 211 58.32 -7.91 -22.76
C THR A 211 59.58 -7.04 -22.88
N LEU A 212 59.43 -5.74 -23.20
CA LEU A 212 60.52 -4.78 -23.39
C LEU A 212 60.61 -3.67 -22.32
N GLY A 213 59.80 -3.73 -21.26
CA GLY A 213 60.11 -3.10 -19.97
C GLY A 213 59.85 -1.59 -19.78
N ASP A 214 59.26 -0.89 -20.76
CA ASP A 214 58.89 0.53 -20.60
C ASP A 214 57.35 0.66 -20.55
N ASN A 215 56.79 0.82 -19.34
CA ASN A 215 55.37 1.13 -19.14
C ASN A 215 55.23 2.66 -18.88
N LEU A 216 54.07 3.26 -19.19
CA LEU A 216 53.79 4.68 -19.00
C LEU A 216 53.77 5.10 -17.51
N LYS A 217 53.65 4.15 -16.57
CA LYS A 217 53.71 4.41 -15.12
C LYS A 217 55.14 4.59 -14.61
N ASP A 218 56.08 3.80 -15.14
CA ASP A 218 57.51 3.77 -14.85
C ASP A 218 58.28 4.75 -15.74
N GLY A 219 57.64 5.20 -16.82
CA GLY A 219 58.12 6.20 -17.76
C GLY A 219 58.81 5.59 -18.98
N VAL A 220 58.27 5.86 -20.17
CA VAL A 220 58.81 5.39 -21.44
C VAL A 220 59.95 6.31 -21.88
N LYS A 221 61.17 5.76 -21.96
CA LYS A 221 62.36 6.52 -22.39
C LYS A 221 62.37 6.68 -23.91
N THR A 222 62.02 7.87 -24.38
CA THR A 222 62.18 8.19 -25.80
C THR A 222 63.66 8.38 -26.13
N LYS A 223 64.12 7.91 -27.30
CA LYS A 223 65.55 7.90 -27.67
C LYS A 223 66.24 9.26 -27.56
N LYS A 224 65.55 10.36 -27.91
CA LYS A 224 66.12 11.71 -27.99
C LYS A 224 65.27 12.81 -27.34
N TRP A 225 64.10 12.49 -26.76
CA TRP A 225 63.07 13.50 -26.43
C TRP A 225 62.55 13.44 -24.97
N GLY A 226 63.26 12.74 -24.07
CA GLY A 226 62.91 12.64 -22.65
C GLY A 226 62.05 11.42 -22.30
N VAL A 227 61.53 11.38 -21.07
CA VAL A 227 60.68 10.29 -20.56
C VAL A 227 59.23 10.72 -20.63
N VAL A 228 58.37 9.88 -21.24
CA VAL A 228 56.92 10.06 -21.24
C VAL A 228 56.34 9.22 -20.11
N GLN A 229 55.71 9.85 -19.11
CA GLN A 229 55.19 9.19 -17.91
C GLN A 229 53.85 9.80 -17.48
N ILE A 230 52.92 8.98 -16.98
CA ILE A 230 51.66 9.39 -16.34
C ILE A 230 51.90 9.48 -14.83
N LYS A 231 51.38 10.53 -14.17
CA LYS A 231 51.57 10.79 -12.74
C LYS A 231 50.38 10.44 -11.86
N GLU A 232 49.15 10.74 -12.28
CA GLU A 232 47.95 10.53 -11.45
C GLU A 232 47.06 9.39 -11.97
N HIS A 233 47.59 8.53 -12.85
CA HIS A 233 46.85 7.44 -13.52
C HIS A 233 45.64 7.90 -14.35
N THR A 234 45.57 9.19 -14.72
CA THR A 234 44.44 9.70 -15.50
C THR A 234 44.79 9.82 -16.97
N GLU A 235 43.91 9.36 -17.85
CA GLU A 235 44.24 9.26 -19.28
C GLU A 235 44.31 10.64 -19.95
N PHE A 236 43.68 11.65 -19.34
CA PHE A 236 43.73 13.04 -19.79
C PHE A 236 45.12 13.69 -19.75
N GLU A 237 46.11 13.08 -19.06
CA GLU A 237 47.49 13.58 -19.02
C GLU A 237 48.23 13.41 -20.34
N ILE A 238 47.73 12.53 -21.22
CA ILE A 238 48.36 12.23 -22.51
C ILE A 238 47.59 12.89 -23.64
N ILE A 239 48.32 13.61 -24.49
CA ILE A 239 47.87 13.96 -25.83
C ILE A 239 48.79 13.20 -26.79
N PHE A 240 48.19 12.42 -27.70
CA PHE A 240 48.92 11.62 -28.68
C PHE A 240 49.61 12.52 -29.71
N THR A 241 50.73 13.09 -29.29
CA THR A 241 51.59 13.99 -30.07
C THR A 241 52.89 13.29 -30.40
N ASP A 242 53.42 13.55 -31.60
CA ASP A 242 54.75 13.09 -31.97
C ASP A 242 55.80 13.93 -31.21
N PRO A 243 56.67 13.32 -30.37
CA PRO A 243 57.68 14.03 -29.58
C PRO A 243 58.63 14.87 -30.42
N ALA A 244 58.82 14.53 -31.71
CA ALA A 244 59.71 15.26 -32.60
C ALA A 244 59.10 16.57 -33.13
N THR A 245 57.77 16.61 -33.33
CA THR A 245 57.07 17.76 -33.95
C THR A 245 56.16 18.51 -32.99
N ASN A 246 55.85 17.93 -31.83
CA ASN A 246 54.86 18.41 -30.87
C ASN A 246 53.46 18.65 -31.47
N LYS A 247 53.18 18.03 -32.62
CA LYS A 247 51.86 17.99 -33.27
C LYS A 247 51.23 16.63 -33.02
N LEU A 248 49.91 16.52 -33.23
CA LEU A 248 49.24 15.22 -33.19
C LEU A 248 49.97 14.24 -34.09
N HIS A 249 50.21 13.02 -33.60
CA HIS A 249 50.87 12.03 -34.42
C HIS A 249 49.98 11.72 -35.64
N PRO A 250 50.57 11.35 -36.80
CA PRO A 250 49.84 11.32 -38.07
C PRO A 250 48.62 10.39 -38.07
N GLY A 251 48.63 9.31 -37.28
CA GLY A 251 47.50 8.38 -37.16
C GLY A 251 46.25 9.05 -36.60
N VAL A 252 46.35 9.68 -35.44
CA VAL A 252 45.25 10.45 -34.82
C VAL A 252 44.87 11.66 -35.67
N GLU A 253 45.85 12.43 -36.18
CA GLU A 253 45.57 13.61 -37.01
C GLU A 253 44.75 13.25 -38.27
N ASN A 254 45.17 12.19 -38.99
CA ASN A 254 44.47 11.72 -40.18
C ASN A 254 43.09 11.17 -39.83
N THR A 255 42.93 10.48 -38.70
CA THR A 255 41.62 9.96 -38.27
C THR A 255 40.65 11.10 -37.97
N ILE A 256 41.11 12.15 -37.28
CA ILE A 256 40.31 13.34 -37.00
C ILE A 256 39.91 14.05 -38.30
N ARG A 257 40.87 14.22 -39.22
CA ARG A 257 40.64 14.97 -40.47
C ARG A 257 39.75 14.23 -41.46
N ASN A 258 39.95 12.92 -41.62
CA ASN A 258 39.34 12.14 -42.68
C ASN A 258 38.17 11.25 -42.20
N GLY A 259 37.95 11.15 -40.87
CA GLY A 259 36.99 10.23 -40.26
C GLY A 259 37.50 8.79 -40.08
N GLU A 260 38.56 8.43 -40.79
CA GLU A 260 39.29 7.18 -40.64
C GLU A 260 40.74 7.33 -41.10
N ASN A 261 41.60 6.46 -40.61
CA ASN A 261 42.99 6.35 -41.08
C ASN A 261 43.30 4.88 -41.30
N LEU A 262 43.93 4.53 -42.43
CA LEU A 262 44.46 3.19 -42.64
C LEU A 262 45.83 3.32 -43.31
N ASP A 263 46.88 3.10 -42.53
CA ASP A 263 48.23 3.09 -43.06
C ASP A 263 49.05 2.00 -42.36
N CYS A 264 49.45 1.00 -43.15
CA CYS A 264 50.28 -0.10 -42.70
C CYS A 264 51.65 -0.12 -43.37
N TRP A 265 51.97 0.80 -44.30
CA TRP A 265 53.31 0.99 -44.87
C TRP A 265 53.41 2.26 -45.74
N PRO A 266 54.42 3.14 -45.53
CA PRO A 266 55.56 2.97 -44.61
C PRO A 266 55.22 3.07 -43.12
N GLY A 267 53.95 3.33 -42.79
CA GLY A 267 53.51 3.62 -41.44
C GLY A 267 53.85 5.05 -41.05
N TYR A 268 53.68 5.35 -39.77
CA TYR A 268 53.93 6.68 -39.20
C TYR A 268 54.51 6.55 -37.79
N PRO A 269 55.26 7.56 -37.29
CA PRO A 269 55.70 7.55 -35.91
C PRO A 269 54.48 7.68 -34.98
N ASP A 270 54.43 6.86 -33.95
CA ASP A 270 53.50 7.03 -32.82
C ASP A 270 54.01 8.08 -31.83
N TYR A 271 53.30 8.23 -30.71
CA TYR A 271 53.67 9.15 -29.62
C TYR A 271 54.95 8.74 -28.86
N ARG A 272 55.48 7.55 -29.10
CA ARG A 272 56.79 7.08 -28.61
C ARG A 272 57.90 7.31 -29.66
N HIS A 273 57.54 7.85 -30.82
CA HIS A 273 58.38 8.00 -32.01
C HIS A 273 58.89 6.65 -32.56
N ILE A 274 58.06 5.61 -32.46
CA ILE A 274 58.24 4.29 -33.05
C ILE A 274 57.36 4.21 -34.30
N MET A 275 57.89 3.62 -35.38
CA MET A 275 57.12 3.43 -36.61
C MET A 275 56.02 2.39 -36.39
N VAL A 276 54.77 2.81 -36.45
CA VAL A 276 53.58 1.98 -36.31
C VAL A 276 52.75 1.95 -37.60
N GLY A 277 51.98 0.89 -37.77
CA GLY A 277 50.93 0.79 -38.76
C GLY A 277 49.61 0.45 -38.06
N GLY A 278 48.50 0.94 -38.59
CA GLY A 278 47.23 0.76 -37.91
C GLY A 278 46.01 1.32 -38.63
N LYS A 279 44.86 1.13 -37.98
CA LYS A 279 43.56 1.69 -38.37
C LYS A 279 43.06 2.62 -37.29
N GLY A 280 42.63 3.81 -37.70
CA GLY A 280 41.85 4.73 -36.90
C GLY A 280 40.41 4.82 -37.40
N THR A 281 39.45 4.92 -36.49
CA THR A 281 38.02 5.11 -36.82
C THR A 281 37.35 6.04 -35.83
N LEU A 282 36.39 6.84 -36.29
CA LEU A 282 35.53 7.61 -35.40
C LEU A 282 34.45 6.75 -34.76
N ILE A 283 34.17 7.05 -33.49
CA ILE A 283 33.11 6.46 -32.68
C ILE A 283 32.30 7.60 -32.09
N THR A 284 30.97 7.48 -32.14
CA THR A 284 30.05 8.41 -31.49
C THR A 284 29.21 7.58 -30.53
N PRO A 285 29.55 7.59 -29.22
CA PRO A 285 28.76 6.88 -28.24
C PRO A 285 27.28 7.31 -28.29
N PRO A 286 26.34 6.39 -28.08
CA PRO A 286 24.92 6.70 -28.15
C PRO A 286 24.53 7.69 -27.04
N ASN A 287 23.73 8.69 -27.42
CA ASN A 287 23.28 9.78 -26.55
C ASN A 287 24.44 10.58 -25.91
N CYS A 288 25.55 10.76 -26.64
CA CYS A 288 26.68 11.58 -26.22
C CYS A 288 26.84 12.79 -27.14
N ASP A 289 27.22 13.94 -26.59
CA ASP A 289 27.45 15.17 -27.36
C ASP A 289 28.90 15.25 -27.92
N GLU A 290 29.71 14.21 -27.67
CA GLU A 290 31.12 14.13 -28.03
C GLU A 290 31.39 13.12 -29.14
N VAL A 291 32.50 13.34 -29.86
CA VAL A 291 33.01 12.39 -30.86
C VAL A 291 34.36 11.91 -30.38
N TRP A 292 34.53 10.60 -30.39
CA TRP A 292 35.76 9.92 -30.01
C TRP A 292 36.40 9.31 -31.25
N GLY A 293 37.71 9.11 -31.18
CA GLY A 293 38.45 8.32 -32.14
C GLY A 293 38.99 7.09 -31.43
N MET A 294 39.08 5.98 -32.17
CA MET A 294 39.73 4.77 -31.71
C MET A 294 40.88 4.46 -32.66
N MET A 295 42.06 4.24 -32.11
CA MET A 295 43.21 3.73 -32.83
C MET A 295 43.44 2.25 -32.49
N CYS A 296 43.83 1.49 -33.49
CA CYS A 296 44.34 0.13 -33.35
C CYS A 296 45.67 0.06 -34.12
N GLU A 297 46.78 -0.03 -33.41
CA GLU A 297 48.13 0.10 -33.95
C GLU A 297 49.01 -1.08 -33.56
N GLY A 298 50.09 -1.28 -34.32
CA GLY A 298 51.18 -2.17 -33.96
C GLY A 298 52.47 -1.71 -34.61
N ASP A 299 53.62 -2.10 -34.04
CA ASP A 299 54.92 -1.70 -34.57
C ASP A 299 55.10 -2.27 -35.97
N ILE A 300 55.57 -1.44 -36.92
CA ILE A 300 55.89 -1.87 -38.29
C ILE A 300 56.92 -3.01 -38.26
N ASP A 301 57.83 -3.02 -37.27
CA ASP A 301 58.78 -4.12 -37.15
C ASP A 301 58.09 -5.45 -36.83
N GLU A 302 57.08 -5.51 -35.96
CA GLU A 302 56.31 -6.73 -35.66
C GLU A 302 55.40 -7.11 -36.84
N ILE A 303 54.71 -6.13 -37.45
CA ILE A 303 53.80 -6.34 -38.60
C ILE A 303 54.54 -7.03 -39.76
N TYR A 304 55.76 -6.58 -40.07
CA TYR A 304 56.59 -7.15 -41.14
C TYR A 304 57.68 -8.10 -40.64
N ASN A 305 57.65 -8.53 -39.37
CA ASN A 305 58.49 -9.61 -38.85
C ASN A 305 58.04 -11.00 -39.33
N PHE A 306 57.32 -11.06 -40.45
CA PHE A 306 56.86 -12.30 -41.03
C PHE A 306 57.96 -12.91 -41.88
N GLN A 307 58.23 -14.19 -41.68
CA GLN A 307 59.20 -14.93 -42.47
C GLN A 307 58.52 -16.18 -42.99
N SER A 308 57.96 -16.08 -44.19
CA SER A 308 57.18 -17.15 -44.82
C SER A 308 57.92 -18.49 -44.79
N ILE A 309 57.19 -19.55 -44.44
CA ILE A 309 57.65 -20.93 -44.54
C ILE A 309 58.08 -21.23 -45.98
N ASN A 310 57.39 -20.66 -46.97
CA ASN A 310 57.72 -20.80 -48.39
C ASN A 310 59.08 -20.16 -48.77
N LEU A 311 59.66 -19.32 -47.91
CA LEU A 311 61.01 -18.78 -48.09
C LEU A 311 62.02 -19.48 -47.18
N LYS A 312 61.69 -19.66 -45.90
CA LYS A 312 62.58 -20.30 -44.91
C LYS A 312 62.91 -21.75 -45.28
N MET A 313 61.90 -22.53 -45.69
CA MET A 313 62.07 -23.94 -46.01
C MET A 313 62.98 -24.13 -47.23
N PRO A 314 62.72 -23.52 -48.40
CA PRO A 314 63.64 -23.62 -49.53
C PRO A 314 65.03 -23.07 -49.21
N MET A 315 65.16 -21.94 -48.49
CA MET A 315 66.49 -21.42 -48.12
C MET A 315 67.30 -22.40 -47.27
N ALA A 316 66.68 -23.01 -46.25
CA ALA A 316 67.37 -23.99 -45.41
C ALA A 316 67.77 -25.25 -46.20
N ILE A 317 66.89 -25.71 -47.10
CA ILE A 317 67.15 -26.86 -47.98
C ILE A 317 68.24 -26.51 -49.00
N SER A 318 68.19 -25.33 -49.62
CA SER A 318 69.17 -24.85 -50.59
C SER A 318 70.54 -24.66 -49.95
N LEU A 319 70.63 -24.08 -48.75
CA LEU A 319 71.89 -23.95 -48.01
C LEU A 319 72.50 -25.31 -47.68
N MET A 320 71.69 -26.24 -47.18
CA MET A 320 72.13 -27.61 -46.91
C MET A 320 72.57 -28.32 -48.20
N SER A 321 71.80 -28.15 -49.29
CA SER A 321 72.16 -28.74 -50.59
C SER A 321 73.47 -28.17 -51.12
N ALA A 322 73.74 -26.86 -50.97
CA ALA A 322 74.99 -26.23 -51.40
C ALA A 322 76.18 -26.75 -50.58
N ILE A 323 76.02 -26.90 -49.26
CA ILE A 323 77.03 -27.51 -48.39
C ILE A 323 77.30 -28.95 -48.83
N LEU A 324 76.26 -29.76 -49.03
CA LEU A 324 76.42 -31.16 -49.46
C LEU A 324 77.03 -31.27 -50.86
N ILE A 325 76.67 -30.40 -51.82
CA ILE A 325 77.28 -30.37 -53.16
C ILE A 325 78.77 -29.98 -53.07
N ALA A 326 79.13 -29.01 -52.23
CA ALA A 326 80.51 -28.61 -52.02
C ALA A 326 81.34 -29.75 -51.41
N ILE A 327 80.81 -30.42 -50.38
CA ILE A 327 81.43 -31.60 -49.78
C ILE A 327 81.55 -32.70 -50.85
N ASN A 328 80.51 -32.96 -51.65
CA ASN A 328 80.54 -33.97 -52.72
C ASN A 328 81.64 -33.70 -53.74
N THR A 329 81.78 -32.43 -54.13
CA THR A 329 82.80 -32.00 -55.11
C THR A 329 84.22 -32.19 -54.57
N VAL A 330 84.42 -31.95 -53.27
CA VAL A 330 85.72 -32.17 -52.61
C VAL A 330 86.00 -33.67 -52.43
N THR A 331 85.03 -34.46 -51.97
CA THR A 331 85.20 -35.91 -51.76
C THR A 331 85.42 -36.67 -53.05
N THR A 332 84.70 -36.31 -54.12
CA THR A 332 84.88 -36.94 -55.45
C THR A 332 86.24 -36.63 -56.07
N LYS A 333 86.84 -35.46 -55.78
CA LYS A 333 88.22 -35.15 -56.19
C LYS A 333 89.28 -35.92 -55.40
N LEU A 334 89.04 -36.17 -54.10
CA LEU A 334 89.98 -36.88 -53.22
C LEU A 334 89.93 -38.40 -53.38
N ALA A 335 88.76 -38.97 -53.70
CA ALA A 335 88.55 -40.42 -53.83
C ALA A 335 87.58 -40.74 -55.00
N PRO A 336 88.07 -40.76 -56.25
CA PRO A 336 87.21 -40.93 -57.43
C PRO A 336 86.49 -42.28 -57.48
N ASP A 337 87.14 -43.35 -57.00
CA ASP A 337 86.60 -44.72 -56.99
C ASP A 337 85.37 -44.89 -56.08
N MET A 338 85.19 -43.99 -55.10
CA MET A 338 84.06 -44.00 -54.14
C MET A 338 82.98 -42.96 -54.48
N SER A 339 83.05 -42.33 -55.66
CA SER A 339 82.17 -41.21 -56.06
C SER A 339 80.67 -41.55 -56.05
N ILE A 340 80.30 -42.76 -56.46
CA ILE A 340 78.89 -43.22 -56.47
C ILE A 340 78.35 -43.36 -55.05
N PHE A 341 79.11 -44.01 -54.15
CA PHE A 341 78.69 -44.24 -52.77
C PHE A 341 78.58 -42.95 -51.96
N THR A 342 79.52 -42.02 -52.15
CA THR A 342 79.50 -40.70 -51.50
C THR A 342 78.32 -39.84 -51.99
N SER A 343 78.02 -39.87 -53.29
CA SER A 343 76.86 -39.16 -53.85
C SER A 343 75.52 -39.71 -53.34
N LEU A 344 75.38 -41.03 -53.25
CA LEU A 344 74.18 -41.68 -52.67
C LEU A 344 74.01 -41.35 -51.18
N GLY A 345 75.10 -41.35 -50.41
CA GLY A 345 75.08 -40.97 -49.00
C GLY A 345 74.62 -39.53 -48.79
N MET A 346 75.09 -38.59 -49.61
CA MET A 346 74.67 -37.19 -49.52
C MET A 346 73.23 -36.96 -49.96
N TRP A 347 72.75 -37.70 -50.97
CA TRP A 347 71.32 -37.68 -51.34
C TRP A 347 70.44 -38.17 -50.19
N PHE A 348 70.85 -39.23 -49.50
CA PHE A 348 70.14 -39.74 -48.32
C PHE A 348 70.12 -38.72 -47.17
N ILE A 349 71.25 -38.08 -46.87
CA ILE A 349 71.34 -37.03 -45.84
C ILE A 349 70.44 -35.84 -46.19
N LEU A 350 70.44 -35.39 -47.45
CA LEU A 350 69.58 -34.30 -47.89
C LEU A 350 68.10 -34.67 -47.72
N THR A 351 67.70 -35.89 -48.10
CA THR A 351 66.32 -36.38 -47.96
C THR A 351 65.90 -36.49 -46.50
N LEU A 352 66.78 -36.97 -45.62
CA LEU A 352 66.49 -37.03 -44.18
C LEU A 352 66.36 -35.61 -43.59
N PHE A 353 67.21 -34.68 -44.01
CA PHE A 353 67.15 -33.29 -43.58
C PHE A 353 65.84 -32.62 -44.00
N THR A 354 65.40 -32.77 -45.26
CA THR A 354 64.13 -32.20 -45.74
C THR A 354 62.92 -32.77 -44.99
N LEU A 355 62.91 -34.06 -44.66
CA LEU A 355 61.86 -34.69 -43.86
C LEU A 355 61.82 -34.14 -42.43
N ILE A 356 62.97 -34.02 -41.76
CA ILE A 356 63.07 -33.48 -40.39
C ILE A 356 62.60 -32.03 -40.36
N ILE A 357 63.04 -31.22 -41.31
CA ILE A 357 62.73 -29.79 -41.35
C ILE A 357 61.24 -29.56 -41.67
N SER A 358 60.66 -30.33 -42.60
CA SER A 358 59.22 -30.29 -42.91
C SER A 358 58.38 -30.71 -41.71
N LYS A 359 58.78 -31.79 -41.03
CA LYS A 359 58.11 -32.27 -39.82
C LYS A 359 58.15 -31.23 -38.70
N ARG A 360 59.28 -30.56 -38.49
CA ARG A 360 59.47 -29.60 -37.40
C ARG A 360 58.79 -28.25 -37.67
N MET A 361 58.86 -27.75 -38.90
CA MET A 361 58.33 -26.42 -39.25
C MET A 361 56.85 -26.42 -39.63
N VAL A 362 56.33 -27.51 -40.21
CA VAL A 362 54.94 -27.57 -40.71
C VAL A 362 54.12 -28.63 -39.98
N SER A 363 54.51 -29.90 -40.08
CA SER A 363 53.64 -31.00 -39.65
C SER A 363 53.40 -31.01 -38.14
N SER A 364 54.42 -30.78 -37.31
CA SER A 364 54.28 -30.81 -35.85
C SER A 364 53.44 -29.65 -35.30
N PRO A 365 53.66 -28.37 -35.68
CA PRO A 365 52.79 -27.29 -35.25
C PRO A 365 51.35 -27.40 -35.76
N LEU A 366 51.15 -27.85 -37.00
CA LEU A 366 49.81 -28.08 -37.56
C LEU A 366 49.09 -29.19 -36.79
N SER A 367 49.77 -30.31 -36.54
CA SER A 367 49.21 -31.42 -35.75
C SER A 367 48.84 -30.99 -34.32
N ARG A 368 49.62 -30.10 -33.67
CA ARG A 368 49.25 -29.54 -32.37
C ARG A 368 47.97 -28.71 -32.42
N THR A 369 47.82 -27.88 -33.45
CA THR A 369 46.61 -27.05 -33.63
C THR A 369 45.39 -27.94 -33.92
N ILE A 370 45.55 -28.97 -34.77
CA ILE A 370 44.52 -29.97 -35.04
C ILE A 370 44.12 -30.69 -33.75
N ASN A 371 45.07 -31.14 -32.93
CA ASN A 371 44.75 -31.83 -31.67
C ASN A 371 43.98 -30.93 -30.69
N ILE A 372 44.31 -29.63 -30.62
CA ILE A 372 43.55 -28.69 -29.77
C ILE A 372 42.15 -28.47 -30.34
N LEU A 373 42.01 -28.30 -31.66
CA LEU A 373 40.71 -28.17 -32.30
C LEU A 373 39.86 -29.45 -32.12
N GLN A 374 40.46 -30.62 -32.29
CA GLN A 374 39.83 -31.92 -32.07
C GLN A 374 39.39 -32.07 -30.62
N ASP A 375 40.23 -31.72 -29.65
CA ASP A 375 39.87 -31.77 -28.22
C ASP A 375 38.73 -30.80 -27.86
N ILE A 376 38.65 -29.64 -28.53
CA ILE A 376 37.54 -28.70 -28.36
C ILE A 376 36.27 -29.22 -29.06
N ALA A 377 36.38 -29.90 -30.20
CA ALA A 377 35.26 -30.38 -30.99
C ALA A 377 34.69 -31.73 -30.51
N GLU A 378 35.54 -32.64 -30.02
CA GLU A 378 35.19 -33.99 -29.55
C GLU A 378 35.09 -34.10 -28.02
N GLY A 379 35.71 -33.19 -27.27
CA GLY A 379 35.70 -33.20 -25.80
C GLY A 379 34.55 -32.40 -25.17
N GLU A 380 34.61 -32.21 -23.84
CA GLU A 380 33.73 -31.32 -23.04
C GLU A 380 33.97 -29.82 -23.34
N GLY A 381 34.24 -29.46 -24.60
CA GLY A 381 34.38 -28.08 -25.04
C GLY A 381 35.36 -27.25 -24.19
N ASN A 382 36.56 -27.77 -23.90
CA ASN A 382 37.52 -27.06 -23.06
C ASN A 382 38.15 -25.87 -23.81
N LEU A 383 37.44 -24.75 -23.74
CA LEU A 383 37.85 -23.50 -24.36
C LEU A 383 38.97 -22.80 -23.60
N THR A 384 39.52 -23.34 -22.50
CA THR A 384 40.68 -22.72 -21.82
C THR A 384 42.01 -23.06 -22.50
N LYS A 385 42.04 -24.05 -23.41
CA LYS A 385 43.26 -24.43 -24.14
C LYS A 385 43.64 -23.36 -25.17
N ARG A 386 44.95 -23.07 -25.29
CA ARG A 386 45.50 -22.09 -26.23
C ARG A 386 46.66 -22.70 -27.01
N VAL A 387 46.78 -22.31 -28.27
CA VAL A 387 47.96 -22.63 -29.09
C VAL A 387 49.08 -21.69 -28.66
N LYS A 388 50.17 -22.24 -28.12
CA LYS A 388 51.36 -21.44 -27.72
C LYS A 388 51.95 -20.75 -28.94
N LYS A 389 52.46 -19.51 -28.80
CA LYS A 389 53.12 -18.76 -29.89
C LYS A 389 54.37 -19.53 -30.35
N MET A 390 54.39 -20.04 -31.60
CA MET A 390 55.45 -20.95 -32.07
C MET A 390 56.47 -20.27 -33.01
N SER A 391 56.07 -19.29 -33.82
CA SER A 391 56.90 -18.75 -34.91
C SER A 391 56.31 -17.46 -35.52
N SER A 392 57.13 -16.67 -36.23
CA SER A 392 56.68 -15.51 -37.03
C SER A 392 56.50 -15.91 -38.50
N ASP A 393 55.55 -16.80 -38.76
CA ASP A 393 55.23 -17.34 -40.09
C ASP A 393 53.75 -17.78 -40.16
N GLU A 394 53.34 -18.47 -41.24
CA GLU A 394 51.95 -18.86 -41.48
C GLU A 394 51.36 -19.70 -40.32
N ILE A 395 52.18 -20.51 -39.65
CA ILE A 395 51.77 -21.32 -38.48
C ILE A 395 51.54 -20.43 -37.25
N GLY A 396 52.38 -19.41 -37.07
CA GLY A 396 52.20 -18.39 -36.05
C GLY A 396 50.92 -17.57 -36.23
N GLU A 397 50.61 -17.18 -37.47
CA GLU A 397 49.34 -16.53 -37.83
C GLU A 397 48.14 -17.43 -37.52
N LEU A 398 48.16 -18.70 -37.96
CA LEU A 398 47.11 -19.66 -37.65
C LEU A 398 46.87 -19.76 -36.13
N SER A 399 47.95 -19.86 -35.35
CA SER A 399 47.87 -19.94 -33.87
C SER A 399 47.20 -18.70 -33.26
N ARG A 400 47.50 -17.51 -33.78
CA ARG A 400 46.93 -16.24 -33.29
C ARG A 400 45.45 -16.14 -33.61
N TRP A 401 45.06 -16.37 -34.86
CA TRP A 401 43.65 -16.31 -35.27
C TRP A 401 42.80 -17.39 -34.61
N PHE A 402 43.36 -18.58 -34.42
CA PHE A 402 42.71 -19.65 -33.66
C PHE A 402 42.42 -19.23 -32.21
N ASN A 403 43.43 -18.71 -31.49
CA ASN A 403 43.22 -18.25 -30.12
C ASN A 403 42.18 -17.12 -30.05
N LYS A 404 42.20 -16.18 -31.00
CA LYS A 404 41.20 -15.11 -31.09
C LYS A 404 39.79 -15.66 -31.31
N PHE A 405 39.63 -16.66 -32.18
CA PHE A 405 38.35 -17.35 -32.37
C PHE A 405 37.86 -17.99 -31.07
N ILE A 406 38.72 -18.73 -30.35
CA ILE A 406 38.36 -19.36 -29.08
C ILE A 406 37.93 -18.32 -28.02
N ASN A 407 38.61 -17.17 -27.92
CA ASN A 407 38.20 -16.10 -26.99
C ASN A 407 36.82 -15.54 -27.33
N ASN A 408 36.54 -15.29 -28.62
CA ASN A 408 35.23 -14.79 -29.04
C ASN A 408 34.11 -15.77 -28.68
N GLN A 409 34.34 -17.08 -28.86
CA GLN A 409 33.38 -18.11 -28.46
C GLN A 409 33.20 -18.15 -26.94
N MET A 410 34.27 -18.05 -26.17
CA MET A 410 34.23 -18.02 -24.69
C MET A 410 33.43 -16.82 -24.18
N SER A 411 33.69 -15.61 -24.71
CA SER A 411 32.95 -14.39 -24.35
C SER A 411 31.45 -14.53 -24.65
N MET A 412 31.10 -15.07 -25.82
CA MET A 412 29.70 -15.35 -26.17
C MET A 412 29.05 -16.31 -25.18
N LEU A 413 29.72 -17.40 -24.80
CA LEU A 413 29.22 -18.37 -23.82
C LEU A 413 29.04 -17.76 -22.42
N HIS A 414 29.96 -16.91 -21.96
CA HIS A 414 29.78 -16.19 -20.69
C HIS A 414 28.53 -15.29 -20.72
N ARG A 415 28.27 -14.59 -21.83
CA ARG A 415 27.06 -13.77 -22.00
C ARG A 415 25.79 -14.61 -21.96
N VAL A 416 25.78 -15.76 -22.65
CA VAL A 416 24.63 -16.70 -22.63
C VAL A 416 24.41 -17.23 -21.20
N LYS A 417 25.47 -17.65 -20.49
CA LYS A 417 25.39 -18.12 -19.10
C LYS A 417 24.80 -17.07 -18.16
N ARG A 418 25.28 -15.82 -18.24
CA ARG A 418 24.77 -14.71 -17.42
C ARG A 418 23.30 -14.42 -17.74
N SER A 419 22.94 -14.43 -19.02
CA SER A 419 21.56 -14.24 -19.48
C SER A 419 20.64 -15.34 -18.93
N ALA A 420 21.01 -16.61 -19.07
CA ALA A 420 20.24 -17.74 -18.53
C ALA A 420 20.06 -17.61 -17.01
N LYS A 421 21.13 -17.40 -16.25
CA LYS A 421 21.04 -17.21 -14.78
C LYS A 421 20.11 -16.05 -14.39
N THR A 422 20.10 -14.96 -15.16
CA THR A 422 19.22 -13.81 -14.93
C THR A 422 17.77 -14.12 -15.26
N THR A 423 17.51 -14.85 -16.36
CA THR A 423 16.17 -15.36 -16.71
C THR A 423 15.62 -16.26 -15.63
N LYS A 424 16.41 -17.22 -15.12
CA LYS A 424 16.00 -18.11 -14.02
C LYS A 424 15.58 -17.35 -12.76
N LYS A 425 16.40 -16.37 -12.34
CA LYS A 425 16.03 -15.50 -11.20
C LYS A 425 14.72 -14.76 -11.44
N SER A 426 14.51 -14.24 -12.66
CA SER A 426 13.30 -13.51 -13.02
C SER A 426 12.06 -14.42 -12.99
N VAL A 427 12.19 -15.67 -13.47
CA VAL A 427 11.12 -16.68 -13.39
C VAL A 427 10.71 -16.96 -11.94
N ASN A 428 11.67 -17.13 -11.04
CA ASN A 428 11.37 -17.34 -9.61
C ASN A 428 10.57 -16.18 -9.00
N ILE A 429 10.93 -14.94 -9.35
CA ILE A 429 10.21 -13.74 -8.90
C ILE A 429 8.77 -13.75 -9.43
N VAL A 430 8.58 -13.98 -10.74
CA VAL A 430 7.25 -14.03 -11.36
C VAL A 430 6.39 -15.15 -10.75
N SER A 431 6.98 -16.31 -10.44
CA SER A 431 6.29 -17.41 -9.77
C SER A 431 5.80 -17.03 -8.36
N SER A 432 6.63 -16.32 -7.59
CA SER A 432 6.24 -15.80 -6.27
C SER A 432 5.06 -14.82 -6.39
N ILE A 433 5.16 -13.83 -7.26
CA ILE A 433 4.09 -12.84 -7.51
C ILE A 433 2.80 -13.55 -7.94
N THR A 434 2.89 -14.52 -8.85
CA THR A 434 1.74 -15.28 -9.33
C THR A 434 1.01 -16.02 -8.21
N ASN A 435 1.75 -16.58 -7.24
CA ASN A 435 1.16 -17.22 -6.07
C ASN A 435 0.46 -16.22 -5.14
N GLU A 436 1.01 -15.01 -4.96
CA GLU A 436 0.39 -13.96 -4.18
C GLU A 436 -0.90 -13.45 -4.83
N VAL A 437 -0.88 -13.18 -6.14
CA VAL A 437 -2.08 -12.76 -6.88
C VAL A 437 -3.15 -13.86 -6.78
N LYS A 438 -2.79 -15.15 -6.90
CA LYS A 438 -3.74 -16.25 -6.73
C LYS A 438 -4.39 -16.24 -5.34
N LYS A 439 -3.61 -15.99 -4.27
CA LYS A 439 -4.16 -15.86 -2.90
C LYS A 439 -5.09 -14.65 -2.79
N GLY A 440 -4.69 -13.50 -3.34
CA GLY A 440 -5.51 -12.29 -3.38
C GLY A 440 -6.85 -12.50 -4.10
N MET A 441 -6.84 -13.22 -5.23
CA MET A 441 -8.07 -13.57 -5.95
C MET A 441 -9.03 -14.43 -5.12
N ALA A 442 -8.53 -15.38 -4.34
CA ALA A 442 -9.37 -16.19 -3.45
C ALA A 442 -10.02 -15.35 -2.33
N VAL A 443 -9.31 -14.34 -1.82
CA VAL A 443 -9.87 -13.39 -0.83
C VAL A 443 -10.98 -12.55 -1.47
N ILE A 444 -10.78 -12.07 -2.70
CA ILE A 444 -11.79 -11.30 -3.44
C ILE A 444 -13.04 -12.17 -3.68
N GLU A 445 -12.87 -13.42 -4.12
CA GLU A 445 -13.98 -14.35 -4.33
C GLU A 445 -14.82 -14.51 -3.06
N ASN A 446 -14.19 -14.78 -1.92
CA ASN A 446 -14.90 -14.89 -0.63
C ASN A 446 -15.58 -13.58 -0.22
N THR A 447 -14.93 -12.43 -0.43
CA THR A 447 -15.49 -11.12 -0.08
C THR A 447 -16.75 -10.82 -0.89
N VAL A 448 -16.74 -11.16 -2.18
CA VAL A 448 -17.91 -11.01 -3.06
C VAL A 448 -19.07 -11.90 -2.61
N VAL A 449 -18.79 -13.16 -2.23
CA VAL A 449 -19.83 -14.07 -1.71
C VAL A 449 -20.42 -13.53 -0.40
N SER A 450 -19.59 -13.09 0.55
CA SER A 450 -20.07 -12.52 1.82
C SER A 450 -20.87 -11.23 1.62
N LEU A 451 -20.53 -10.40 0.63
CA LEU A 451 -21.29 -9.19 0.31
C LEU A 451 -22.73 -9.52 -0.12
N LEU A 452 -22.91 -10.58 -0.92
CA LEU A 452 -24.23 -11.03 -1.36
C LEU A 452 -25.06 -11.57 -0.20
N GLU A 453 -24.45 -12.37 0.68
CA GLU A 453 -25.11 -12.87 1.89
C GLU A 453 -25.55 -11.73 2.82
N ASN A 454 -24.66 -10.77 3.08
CA ASN A 454 -24.97 -9.60 3.90
C ASN A 454 -26.09 -8.75 3.30
N SER A 455 -26.11 -8.55 1.98
CA SER A 455 -27.18 -7.79 1.31
C SER A 455 -28.54 -8.47 1.46
N LYS A 456 -28.57 -9.81 1.36
CA LYS A 456 -29.78 -10.60 1.56
C LYS A 456 -30.27 -10.54 3.01
N GLU A 457 -29.37 -10.66 3.98
CA GLU A 457 -29.69 -10.53 5.40
C GLU A 457 -30.23 -9.14 5.73
N GLN A 458 -29.63 -8.10 5.19
CA GLN A 458 -30.07 -6.72 5.39
C GLN A 458 -31.49 -6.49 4.86
N ASN A 459 -31.84 -7.08 3.71
CA ASN A 459 -33.21 -7.01 3.18
C ASN A 459 -34.23 -7.66 4.15
N LEU A 460 -33.89 -8.80 4.75
CA LEU A 460 -34.75 -9.47 5.75
C LEU A 460 -34.96 -8.58 6.99
N VAL A 461 -33.90 -7.91 7.46
CA VAL A 461 -33.99 -6.99 8.62
C VAL A 461 -34.93 -5.82 8.32
N PHE A 462 -34.89 -5.25 7.11
CA PHE A 462 -35.80 -4.17 6.72
C PHE A 462 -37.26 -4.63 6.62
N GLN A 463 -37.50 -5.84 6.10
CA GLN A 463 -38.85 -6.42 6.09
C GLN A 463 -39.40 -6.64 7.51
N ASP A 464 -38.58 -7.17 8.42
CA ASP A 464 -38.98 -7.37 9.81
C ASP A 464 -39.24 -6.03 10.52
N THR A 465 -38.37 -5.05 10.30
CA THR A 465 -38.54 -3.68 10.81
C THR A 465 -39.87 -3.07 10.34
N LYS A 466 -40.22 -3.22 9.06
CA LYS A 466 -41.51 -2.76 8.51
C LYS A 466 -42.70 -3.40 9.22
N ASN A 467 -42.65 -4.71 9.49
CA ASN A 467 -43.70 -5.41 10.21
C ASN A 467 -43.84 -4.89 11.65
N LYS A 468 -42.72 -4.67 12.35
CA LYS A 468 -42.72 -4.13 13.72
C LYS A 468 -43.29 -2.72 13.81
N PHE A 469 -43.01 -1.85 12.84
CA PHE A 469 -43.64 -0.53 12.80
C PHE A 469 -45.13 -0.57 12.47
N SER A 470 -45.58 -1.56 11.68
CA SER A 470 -47.01 -1.79 11.47
C SER A 470 -47.71 -2.20 12.77
N GLU A 471 -47.08 -3.04 13.60
CA GLU A 471 -47.59 -3.41 14.93
C GLU A 471 -47.70 -2.16 15.84
N ILE A 472 -46.65 -1.32 15.87
CA ILE A 472 -46.65 -0.06 16.64
C ILE A 472 -47.78 0.88 16.19
N THR A 473 -48.00 1.00 14.88
CA THR A 473 -49.09 1.84 14.35
C THR A 473 -50.45 1.37 14.82
N ALA A 474 -50.69 0.05 14.86
CA ALA A 474 -51.93 -0.52 15.40
C ALA A 474 -52.09 -0.23 16.90
N SER A 475 -51.03 -0.35 17.70
CA SER A 475 -51.07 -0.02 19.14
C SER A 475 -51.35 1.47 19.41
N ILE A 476 -50.85 2.36 18.56
CA ILE A 476 -51.14 3.81 18.65
C ILE A 476 -52.63 4.08 18.36
N GLN A 477 -53.20 3.43 17.34
CA GLN A 477 -54.64 3.54 17.05
C GLN A 477 -55.51 3.01 18.20
N GLU A 478 -55.08 1.93 18.85
CA GLU A 478 -55.74 1.40 20.04
C GLU A 478 -55.66 2.38 21.22
N MET A 479 -54.50 3.03 21.43
CA MET A 479 -54.35 4.10 22.41
C MET A 479 -55.32 5.27 22.15
N ASP A 480 -55.47 5.73 20.90
CA ASP A 480 -56.42 6.79 20.55
C ASP A 480 -57.86 6.41 20.93
N SER A 481 -58.26 5.15 20.68
CA SER A 481 -59.57 4.66 21.07
C SER A 481 -59.76 4.66 22.59
N LEU A 482 -58.75 4.21 23.35
CA LEU A 482 -58.78 4.19 24.81
C LEU A 482 -58.85 5.60 25.40
N ILE A 483 -58.14 6.57 24.82
CA ILE A 483 -58.19 7.98 25.24
C ILE A 483 -59.60 8.54 25.08
N LEU A 484 -60.25 8.28 23.94
CA LEU A 484 -61.63 8.71 23.69
C LEU A 484 -62.61 8.06 24.67
N GLU A 485 -62.44 6.77 24.96
CA GLU A 485 -63.26 6.04 25.93
C GLU A 485 -63.11 6.64 27.35
N VAL A 486 -61.88 6.84 27.82
CA VAL A 486 -61.62 7.43 29.14
C VAL A 486 -62.13 8.87 29.20
N SER A 487 -62.00 9.66 28.13
CA SER A 487 -62.56 11.01 28.06
C SER A 487 -64.09 11.01 28.25
N GLY A 488 -64.80 10.04 27.68
CA GLY A 488 -66.24 9.87 27.90
C GLY A 488 -66.58 9.48 29.35
N ILE A 489 -65.78 8.61 29.98
CA ILE A 489 -65.94 8.25 31.39
C ILE A 489 -65.72 9.45 32.31
N VAL A 490 -64.70 10.26 32.03
CA VAL A 490 -64.38 11.51 32.75
C VAL A 490 -65.57 12.48 32.70
N GLU A 491 -66.12 12.72 31.51
CA GLU A 491 -67.28 13.61 31.34
C GLU A 491 -68.50 13.10 32.12
N GLY A 492 -68.85 11.81 31.99
CA GLY A 492 -69.97 11.22 32.72
C GLY A 492 -69.79 11.19 34.24
N THR A 493 -68.54 11.03 34.71
CA THR A 493 -68.22 11.06 36.14
C THR A 493 -68.36 12.47 36.70
N ASN A 494 -67.90 13.48 35.96
CA ASN A 494 -68.03 14.89 36.34
C ASN A 494 -69.51 15.32 36.44
N GLU A 495 -70.33 14.91 35.47
CA GLU A 495 -71.78 15.16 35.49
C GLU A 495 -72.47 14.48 36.70
N SER A 496 -72.12 13.23 36.96
CA SER A 496 -72.66 12.45 38.08
C SER A 496 -72.26 13.05 39.44
N ALA A 497 -71.00 13.44 39.60
CA ALA A 497 -70.49 14.07 40.82
C ALA A 497 -71.12 15.45 41.06
N SER A 498 -71.26 16.28 40.01
CA SER A 498 -71.97 17.55 40.07
C SER A 498 -73.45 17.39 40.47
N THR A 499 -74.13 16.41 39.88
CA THR A 499 -75.52 16.08 40.22
C THR A 499 -75.65 15.63 41.68
N ALA A 500 -74.78 14.73 42.14
CA ALA A 500 -74.77 14.25 43.51
C ALA A 500 -74.44 15.36 44.54
N GLN A 501 -73.56 16.30 44.16
CA GLN A 501 -73.25 17.48 44.97
C GLN A 501 -74.48 18.40 45.11
N ASN A 502 -75.23 18.62 44.02
CA ASN A 502 -76.45 19.43 44.05
C ASN A 502 -77.55 18.78 44.91
N VAL A 503 -77.78 17.48 44.76
CA VAL A 503 -78.72 16.73 45.60
C VAL A 503 -78.30 16.79 47.08
N SER A 504 -77.00 16.66 47.37
CA SER A 504 -76.49 16.76 48.75
C SER A 504 -76.69 18.16 49.35
N LYS A 505 -76.56 19.23 48.56
CA LYS A 505 -76.87 20.60 49.00
C LYS A 505 -78.36 20.78 49.30
N GLU A 506 -79.24 20.17 48.51
CA GLU A 506 -80.68 20.18 48.78
C GLU A 506 -81.02 19.44 50.08
N VAL A 507 -80.43 18.26 50.30
CA VAL A 507 -80.59 17.51 51.56
C VAL A 507 -80.07 18.32 52.75
N LEU A 508 -78.96 19.05 52.59
CA LEU A 508 -78.43 19.93 53.63
C LEU A 508 -79.45 21.02 54.00
N SER A 509 -80.04 21.69 53.02
CA SER A 509 -81.10 22.68 53.23
C SER A 509 -82.31 22.08 53.95
N ASN A 510 -82.75 20.88 53.57
CA ASN A 510 -83.86 20.19 54.23
C ASN A 510 -83.54 19.84 55.69
N MET A 511 -82.27 19.51 56.02
CA MET A 511 -81.86 19.26 57.40
C MET A 511 -81.86 20.52 58.25
N GLU A 512 -81.43 21.66 57.69
CA GLU A 512 -81.48 22.97 58.36
C GLU A 512 -82.94 23.39 58.65
N ASP A 513 -83.86 23.20 57.70
CA ASP A 513 -85.29 23.44 57.90
C ASP A 513 -85.91 22.52 58.97
N LEU A 514 -85.45 21.28 59.02
CA LEU A 514 -85.90 20.28 59.99
C LEU A 514 -85.38 20.60 61.40
N GLU A 515 -84.15 21.09 61.53
CA GLU A 515 -83.61 21.63 62.80
C GLU A 515 -84.48 22.79 63.32
N ILE A 516 -84.83 23.75 62.45
CA ILE A 516 -85.74 24.86 62.80
C ILE A 516 -87.10 24.33 63.28
N THR A 517 -87.65 23.33 62.60
CA THR A 517 -88.96 22.74 62.93
C THR A 517 -88.94 21.98 64.25
N ILE A 518 -87.87 21.25 64.55
CA ILE A 518 -87.69 20.57 65.84
C ILE A 518 -87.59 21.60 66.96
N ASN A 519 -86.81 22.68 66.79
CA ASN A 519 -86.69 23.73 67.80
C ASN A 519 -88.05 24.36 68.15
N LYS A 520 -88.90 24.63 67.15
CA LYS A 520 -90.29 25.09 67.36
C LYS A 520 -91.17 24.05 68.08
N THR A 521 -90.95 22.76 67.80
CA THR A 521 -91.66 21.66 68.46
C THR A 521 -91.28 21.56 69.93
N VAL A 522 -89.98 21.67 70.24
CA VAL A 522 -89.46 21.72 71.62
C VAL A 522 -90.05 22.89 72.40
N GLU A 523 -90.12 24.09 71.79
CA GLU A 523 -90.75 25.27 72.39
C GLU A 523 -92.25 25.06 72.69
N SER A 524 -92.97 24.45 71.74
CA SER A 524 -94.40 24.13 71.89
C SER A 524 -94.65 23.11 73.02
N ILE A 525 -93.82 22.07 73.11
CA ILE A 525 -93.85 21.05 74.17
C ILE A 525 -93.57 21.70 75.54
N SER A 526 -92.57 22.59 75.61
CA SER A 526 -92.25 23.33 76.85
C SER A 526 -93.44 24.19 77.30
N THR A 527 -94.12 24.85 76.37
CA THR A 527 -95.33 25.63 76.64
C THR A 527 -96.47 24.74 77.18
N LEU A 528 -96.69 23.57 76.57
CA LEU A 528 -97.70 22.61 77.02
C LEU A 528 -97.40 22.03 78.41
N GLN A 529 -96.12 21.80 78.72
CA GLN A 529 -95.67 21.39 80.05
C GLN A 529 -96.00 22.48 81.09
N GLY A 530 -95.82 23.75 80.72
CA GLY A 530 -96.25 24.92 81.51
C GLY A 530 -97.75 24.90 81.81
N TYR A 531 -98.60 24.82 80.78
CA TYR A 531 -100.05 24.77 80.95
C TYR A 531 -100.52 23.56 81.77
N SER A 532 -99.90 22.38 81.57
CA SER A 532 -100.25 21.17 82.31
C SER A 532 -99.94 21.32 83.82
N LYS A 533 -98.88 22.05 84.18
CA LYS A 533 -98.56 22.36 85.58
C LYS A 533 -99.60 23.30 86.19
N GLU A 534 -99.97 24.35 85.46
CA GLU A 534 -100.99 25.32 85.90
C GLU A 534 -102.36 24.65 86.10
N ILE A 535 -102.79 23.78 85.18
CA ILE A 535 -104.03 23.00 85.34
C ILE A 535 -103.95 22.08 86.56
N SER A 536 -102.80 21.43 86.82
CA SER A 536 -102.62 20.59 88.01
C SER A 536 -102.79 21.38 89.31
N GLU A 537 -102.29 22.62 89.36
CA GLU A 537 -102.48 23.53 90.49
C GLU A 537 -103.97 23.89 90.68
N VAL A 538 -104.68 24.23 89.59
CA VAL A 538 -106.13 24.53 89.64
C VAL A 538 -106.94 23.32 90.10
N VAL A 539 -106.66 22.12 89.59
CA VAL A 539 -107.36 20.87 89.97
C VAL A 539 -107.15 20.55 91.44
N ASN A 540 -105.94 20.79 91.98
CA ASN A 540 -105.67 20.67 93.41
C ASN A 540 -106.49 21.66 94.25
N VAL A 541 -106.63 22.91 93.80
CA VAL A 541 -107.49 23.90 94.47
C VAL A 541 -108.95 23.45 94.46
N ILE A 542 -109.48 22.97 93.33
CA ILE A 542 -110.85 22.46 93.24
C ILE A 542 -111.04 21.24 94.14
N SER A 543 -110.07 20.31 94.18
CA SER A 543 -110.11 19.15 95.09
C SER A 543 -110.17 19.59 96.55
N ASN A 544 -109.40 20.61 96.94
CA ASN A 544 -109.42 21.18 98.28
C ASN A 544 -110.75 21.88 98.61
N ILE A 545 -111.31 22.65 97.66
CA ILE A 545 -112.64 23.27 97.81
C ILE A 545 -113.72 22.19 97.94
N SER A 546 -113.63 21.12 97.15
CA SER A 546 -114.56 19.99 97.21
C SER A 546 -114.54 19.30 98.57
N LYS A 547 -113.35 19.02 99.11
CA LYS A 547 -113.17 18.48 100.47
C LYS A 547 -113.74 19.40 101.55
N GLN A 548 -113.49 20.71 101.44
CA GLN A 548 -114.08 21.70 102.35
C GLN A 548 -115.60 21.76 102.23
N THR A 549 -116.13 21.70 101.02
CA THR A 549 -117.57 21.71 100.73
C THR A 549 -118.24 20.45 101.29
N GLN A 550 -117.60 19.29 101.15
CA GLN A 550 -118.06 18.03 101.75
C GLN A 550 -118.11 18.12 103.28
N LEU A 551 -117.10 18.73 103.91
CA LEU A 551 -117.07 18.97 105.36
C LEU A 551 -118.15 19.95 105.82
N LEU A 552 -118.37 21.04 105.07
CA LEU A 552 -119.44 22.01 105.34
C LEU A 552 -120.83 21.38 105.18
N ALA A 553 -121.03 20.61 104.11
CA ALA A 553 -122.26 19.89 103.85
C ALA A 553 -122.54 18.83 104.92
N LEU A 554 -121.53 18.09 105.35
CA LEU A 554 -121.63 17.13 106.46
C LEU A 554 -122.03 17.83 107.76
N ASN A 555 -121.39 18.96 108.10
CA ASN A 555 -121.76 19.75 109.28
C ASN A 555 -123.18 20.31 109.20
N ALA A 556 -123.60 20.79 108.02
CA ALA A 556 -124.97 21.27 107.79
C ALA A 556 -126.00 20.14 107.88
N SER A 557 -125.66 18.95 107.39
CA SER A 557 -126.52 17.75 107.46
C SER A 557 -126.69 17.28 108.91
N ILE A 558 -125.63 17.34 109.72
CA ILE A 558 -125.67 17.06 111.16
C ILE A 558 -126.58 18.06 111.88
N GLU A 559 -126.46 19.36 111.61
CA GLU A 559 -127.24 20.38 112.32
C GLU A 559 -128.72 20.43 111.85
N ALA A 560 -128.98 20.11 110.58
CA ALA A 560 -130.33 19.93 110.05
C ALA A 560 -131.06 18.73 110.69
N ALA A 561 -130.35 17.61 110.94
CA ALA A 561 -130.89 16.47 111.68
C ALA A 561 -131.22 16.83 113.14
N ARG A 562 -130.50 17.81 113.71
CA ARG A 562 -130.67 18.29 115.09
C ARG A 562 -131.89 19.18 115.29
N ALA A 563 -132.33 19.90 114.25
CA ALA A 563 -133.49 20.80 114.27
C ALA A 563 -134.86 20.07 114.12
N GLY A 564 -134.86 18.74 114.02
CA GLY A 564 -136.10 17.93 113.98
C GLY A 564 -136.99 18.23 112.77
N GLU A 565 -138.32 18.23 112.94
CA GLU A 565 -139.28 18.40 111.82
C GLU A 565 -139.11 19.72 111.04
N SER A 566 -138.61 20.79 111.66
CA SER A 566 -138.37 22.07 110.98
C SER A 566 -137.13 22.06 110.06
N GLY A 567 -136.20 21.11 110.25
CA GLY A 567 -134.93 21.02 109.51
C GLY A 567 -134.94 20.06 108.32
N ARG A 568 -136.05 19.36 108.07
CA ARG A 568 -136.13 18.26 107.10
C ARG A 568 -135.81 18.69 105.66
N GLY A 569 -136.23 19.90 105.25
CA GLY A 569 -135.88 20.47 103.94
C GLY A 569 -134.39 20.81 103.80
N PHE A 570 -133.75 21.25 104.89
CA PHE A 570 -132.31 21.57 104.90
C PHE A 570 -131.42 20.32 104.87
N SER A 571 -131.82 19.23 105.52
CA SER A 571 -131.05 17.98 105.53
C SER A 571 -130.94 17.37 104.13
N VAL A 572 -132.02 17.41 103.36
CA VAL A 572 -132.02 16.89 101.97
C VAL A 572 -131.08 17.71 101.09
N VAL A 573 -131.04 19.04 101.26
CA VAL A 573 -130.12 19.90 100.51
C VAL A 573 -128.67 19.65 100.93
N ALA A 574 -128.40 19.49 102.22
CA ALA A 574 -127.04 19.24 102.72
C ALA A 574 -126.48 17.88 102.26
N GLU A 575 -127.30 16.82 102.25
CA GLU A 575 -126.91 15.51 101.74
C GLU A 575 -126.65 15.54 100.23
N GLU A 576 -127.45 16.29 99.47
CA GLU A 576 -127.22 16.49 98.02
C GLU A 576 -125.94 17.29 97.75
N ILE A 577 -125.61 18.32 98.55
CA ILE A 577 -124.34 19.06 98.45
C ILE A 577 -123.14 18.15 98.79
N SER A 578 -123.26 17.29 99.81
CA SER A 578 -122.22 16.34 100.20
C SER A 578 -121.93 15.33 99.08
N LYS A 579 -122.99 14.83 98.44
CA LYS A 579 -122.88 13.94 97.27
C LYS A 579 -122.22 14.65 96.09
N LEU A 580 -122.61 15.89 95.78
CA LEU A 580 -121.99 16.70 94.72
C LEU A 580 -120.49 16.95 94.99
N ALA A 581 -120.11 17.16 96.25
CA ALA A 581 -118.72 17.34 96.65
C ALA A 581 -117.90 16.04 96.53
N LEU A 582 -118.47 14.87 96.84
CA LEU A 582 -117.82 13.58 96.59
C LEU A 582 -117.66 13.29 95.08
N GLU A 583 -118.68 13.59 94.28
CA GLU A 583 -118.60 13.47 92.82
C GLU A 583 -117.55 14.43 92.23
N THR A 584 -117.46 15.65 92.76
CA THR A 584 -116.45 16.65 92.36
C THR A 584 -115.03 16.23 92.79
N GLU A 585 -114.86 15.58 93.94
CA GLU A 585 -113.57 14.98 94.35
C GLU A 585 -113.18 13.82 93.42
N GLY A 586 -114.13 12.94 93.07
CA GLY A 586 -113.91 11.86 92.11
C GLY A 586 -113.54 12.35 90.71
N ALA A 587 -114.20 13.42 90.25
CA ALA A 587 -113.91 14.07 88.96
C ALA A 587 -112.53 14.75 88.97
N THR A 588 -112.19 15.51 90.02
CA THR A 588 -110.86 16.16 90.14
C THR A 588 -109.72 15.16 90.23
N LYS A 589 -109.91 14.02 90.92
CA LYS A 589 -108.92 12.93 90.95
C LYS A 589 -108.72 12.30 89.57
N SER A 590 -109.80 12.13 88.81
CA SER A 590 -109.72 11.66 87.41
C SER A 590 -108.98 12.66 86.53
N ILE A 591 -109.27 13.96 86.63
CA ILE A 591 -108.56 15.01 85.89
C ILE A 591 -107.08 15.06 86.29
N SER A 592 -106.75 14.94 87.58
CA SER A 592 -105.37 14.91 88.06
C SER A 592 -104.58 13.74 87.45
N ASN A 593 -105.19 12.55 87.35
CA ASN A 593 -104.56 11.42 86.66
C ASN A 593 -104.34 11.69 85.17
N VAL A 594 -105.32 12.28 84.48
CA VAL A 594 -105.17 12.65 83.05
C VAL A 594 -104.06 13.68 82.86
N ILE A 595 -103.99 14.71 83.72
CA ILE A 595 -102.92 15.72 83.66
C ILE A 595 -101.56 15.12 83.95
N LYS A 596 -101.47 14.18 84.89
CA LYS A 596 -100.23 13.44 85.14
C LYS A 596 -99.79 12.64 83.91
N GLN A 597 -100.72 11.96 83.23
CA GLN A 597 -100.44 11.26 81.97
C GLN A 597 -100.01 12.25 80.87
N VAL A 598 -100.62 13.43 80.78
CA VAL A 598 -100.20 14.48 79.84
C VAL A 598 -98.78 14.96 80.14
N GLN A 599 -98.43 15.18 81.41
CA GLN A 599 -97.08 15.57 81.82
C GLN A 599 -96.04 14.49 81.50
N GLU A 600 -96.32 13.23 81.81
CA GLU A 600 -95.47 12.08 81.47
C GLU A 600 -95.27 11.96 79.95
N GLN A 601 -96.35 12.09 79.16
CA GLN A 601 -96.29 12.04 77.70
C GLN A 601 -95.52 13.24 77.10
N THR A 602 -95.69 14.44 77.67
CA THR A 602 -95.00 15.66 77.24
C THR A 602 -93.49 15.55 77.50
N GLN A 603 -93.10 15.01 78.66
CA GLN A 603 -91.71 14.74 79.01
C GLN A 603 -91.06 13.71 78.06
N ALA A 604 -91.76 12.59 77.79
CA ALA A 604 -91.29 11.61 76.81
C ALA A 604 -91.14 12.22 75.41
N THR A 605 -92.07 13.08 75.00
CA THR A 605 -92.00 13.78 73.70
C THR A 605 -90.82 14.76 73.63
N PHE A 606 -90.48 15.44 74.73
CA PHE A 606 -89.30 16.30 74.82
C PHE A 606 -87.99 15.51 74.65
N GLU A 607 -87.88 14.34 75.30
CA GLU A 607 -86.74 13.45 75.16
C GLU A 607 -86.59 12.93 73.72
N TYR A 608 -87.68 12.53 73.07
CA TYR A 608 -87.67 12.16 71.66
C TYR A 608 -87.24 13.31 70.76
N ALA A 609 -87.72 14.54 71.01
CA ALA A 609 -87.30 15.71 70.23
C ALA A 609 -85.80 15.99 70.39
N GLY A 610 -85.24 15.81 71.59
CA GLY A 610 -83.79 15.90 71.84
C GLY A 610 -82.99 14.82 71.10
N GLU A 611 -83.48 13.58 71.08
CA GLU A 611 -82.85 12.49 70.32
C GLU A 611 -82.88 12.77 68.80
N ILE A 612 -84.00 13.25 68.27
CA ILE A 612 -84.12 13.62 66.85
C ILE A 612 -83.14 14.77 66.54
N ASN A 613 -83.05 15.81 67.37
CA ASN A 613 -82.11 16.92 67.16
C ASN A 613 -80.64 16.46 67.10
N SER A 614 -80.26 15.51 67.97
CA SER A 614 -78.93 14.90 67.93
C SER A 614 -78.68 14.14 66.61
N LYS A 615 -79.65 13.34 66.15
CA LYS A 615 -79.57 12.61 64.88
C LYS A 615 -79.49 13.54 63.67
N VAL A 616 -80.19 14.67 63.69
CA VAL A 616 -80.15 15.70 62.64
C VAL A 616 -78.78 16.37 62.56
N ASN A 617 -78.19 16.71 63.70
CA ASN A 617 -76.83 17.27 63.75
C ASN A 617 -75.78 16.30 63.17
N VAL A 618 -75.84 15.02 63.55
CA VAL A 618 -74.96 13.98 62.99
C VAL A 618 -75.17 13.81 61.47
N SER A 619 -76.43 13.82 61.03
CA SER A 619 -76.76 13.72 59.60
C SER A 619 -76.25 14.93 58.81
N THR A 620 -76.39 16.14 59.35
CA THR A 620 -75.89 17.39 58.76
C THR A 620 -74.37 17.35 58.58
N GLY A 621 -73.63 16.90 59.59
CA GLY A 621 -72.19 16.69 59.50
C GLY A 621 -71.81 15.68 58.41
N SER A 622 -72.57 14.57 58.31
CA SER A 622 -72.35 13.55 57.28
C SER A 622 -72.59 14.08 55.86
N VAL A 623 -73.65 14.88 55.65
CA VAL A 623 -73.96 15.49 54.35
C VAL A 623 -72.91 16.52 53.94
N LYS A 624 -72.40 17.34 54.88
CA LYS A 624 -71.29 18.27 54.61
C LYS A 624 -70.03 17.53 54.17
N ASN A 625 -69.70 16.41 54.80
CA ASN A 625 -68.59 15.56 54.38
C ASN A 625 -68.80 15.02 52.97
N SER A 626 -70.02 14.56 52.62
CA SER A 626 -70.33 14.11 51.25
C SER A 626 -70.13 15.23 50.22
N ILE A 627 -70.53 16.46 50.51
CA ILE A 627 -70.31 17.61 49.62
C ILE A 627 -68.81 17.85 49.38
N GLN A 628 -67.99 17.76 50.43
CA GLN A 628 -66.52 17.87 50.31
C GLN A 628 -65.92 16.72 49.50
N SER A 629 -66.41 15.49 49.68
CA SER A 629 -65.97 14.34 48.89
C SER A 629 -66.30 14.50 47.41
N PHE A 630 -67.49 15.01 47.05
CA PHE A 630 -67.82 15.30 45.65
C PHE A 630 -66.95 16.42 45.05
N ASP A 631 -66.59 17.42 45.85
CA ASP A 631 -65.68 18.49 45.41
C ASP A 631 -64.28 17.93 45.10
N GLN A 632 -63.76 17.05 45.96
CA GLN A 632 -62.50 16.35 45.71
C GLN A 632 -62.57 15.46 44.46
N ILE A 633 -63.68 14.72 44.28
CA ILE A 633 -63.89 13.90 43.07
C ILE A 633 -63.84 14.77 41.81
N ASN A 634 -64.49 15.94 41.79
CA ASN A 634 -64.43 16.84 40.65
C ASN A 634 -63.01 17.34 40.36
N GLN A 635 -62.22 17.64 41.40
CA GLN A 635 -60.82 18.03 41.23
C GLN A 635 -59.98 16.89 40.64
N ASP A 636 -60.13 15.67 41.17
CA ASP A 636 -59.41 14.49 40.69
C ASP A 636 -59.78 14.17 39.23
N VAL A 637 -61.06 14.30 38.87
CA VAL A 637 -61.55 14.11 37.49
C VAL A 637 -60.97 15.16 36.53
N ASN A 638 -60.83 16.42 36.95
CA ASN A 638 -60.17 17.45 36.13
C ASN A 638 -58.68 17.14 35.90
N ILE A 639 -57.97 16.64 36.91
CA ILE A 639 -56.57 16.22 36.76
C ILE A 639 -56.47 15.06 35.74
N ILE A 640 -57.40 14.11 35.78
CA ILE A 640 -57.45 13.01 34.81
C ILE A 640 -57.74 13.54 33.40
N ALA A 641 -58.64 14.52 33.26
CA ALA A 641 -58.95 15.15 31.97
C ALA A 641 -57.70 15.81 31.35
N ASP A 642 -56.96 16.61 32.13
CA ASP A 642 -55.72 17.26 31.69
C ASP A 642 -54.64 16.24 31.29
N ALA A 643 -54.53 15.14 32.07
CA ALA A 643 -53.63 14.04 31.75
C ALA A 643 -54.01 13.35 30.44
N MET A 644 -55.30 13.09 30.20
CA MET A 644 -55.77 12.49 28.94
C MET A 644 -55.50 13.41 27.74
N GLN A 645 -55.66 14.72 27.89
CA GLN A 645 -55.34 15.67 26.83
C GLN A 645 -53.83 15.67 26.50
N SER A 646 -52.99 15.56 27.53
CA SER A 646 -51.54 15.43 27.36
C SER A 646 -51.16 14.12 26.66
N ILE A 647 -51.79 13.00 27.02
CA ILE A 647 -51.58 11.71 26.35
C ILE A 647 -52.03 11.78 24.89
N ALA A 648 -53.19 12.38 24.59
CA ALA A 648 -53.66 12.58 23.21
C ALA A 648 -52.64 13.33 22.36
N HIS A 649 -52.02 14.39 22.91
CA HIS A 649 -50.97 15.12 22.23
C HIS A 649 -49.73 14.24 21.96
N ILE A 650 -49.29 13.47 22.95
CA ILE A 650 -48.16 12.53 22.79
C ILE A 650 -48.47 11.50 21.71
N THR A 651 -49.65 10.86 21.75
CA THR A 651 -50.07 9.86 20.76
C THR A 651 -50.11 10.43 19.34
N SER A 652 -50.59 11.67 19.18
CA SER A 652 -50.56 12.37 17.89
C SER A 652 -49.14 12.61 17.38
N THR A 653 -48.24 13.12 18.21
CA THR A 653 -46.83 13.33 17.82
C THR A 653 -46.10 12.01 17.52
N GLN A 654 -46.46 10.94 18.22
CA GLN A 654 -45.89 9.62 18.00
C GLN A 654 -46.40 9.00 16.71
N THR A 655 -47.65 9.26 16.32
CA THR A 655 -48.20 8.87 15.01
C THR A 655 -47.41 9.49 13.86
N GLU A 656 -47.14 10.81 13.94
CA GLU A 656 -46.36 11.53 12.92
C GLU A 656 -44.93 10.97 12.84
N SER A 657 -44.28 10.80 13.99
CA SER A 657 -42.92 10.24 14.08
C SER A 657 -42.84 8.82 13.50
N VAL A 658 -43.82 7.95 13.79
CA VAL A 658 -43.88 6.60 13.24
C VAL A 658 -44.11 6.62 11.73
N GLY A 659 -44.95 7.54 11.24
CA GLY A 659 -45.16 7.76 9.80
C GLY A 659 -43.87 8.14 9.07
N ASP A 660 -43.09 9.07 9.63
CA ASP A 660 -41.79 9.47 9.08
C ASP A 660 -40.78 8.32 9.09
N VAL A 661 -40.73 7.55 10.18
CA VAL A 661 -39.84 6.38 10.25
C VAL A 661 -40.27 5.31 9.25
N MET A 662 -41.56 5.04 9.07
CA MET A 662 -42.03 4.10 8.04
C MET A 662 -41.68 4.56 6.62
N ASN A 663 -41.83 5.85 6.31
CA ASN A 663 -41.41 6.39 5.01
C ASN A 663 -39.89 6.21 4.80
N ASN A 664 -39.08 6.49 5.83
CA ASN A 664 -37.64 6.29 5.77
C ASN A 664 -37.26 4.81 5.63
N VAL A 665 -37.92 3.91 6.35
CA VAL A 665 -37.72 2.45 6.26
C VAL A 665 -38.11 1.94 4.86
N SER A 666 -39.21 2.43 4.28
CA SER A 666 -39.62 2.06 2.93
C SER A 666 -38.62 2.54 1.88
N ASN A 667 -38.21 3.80 1.95
CA ASN A 667 -37.18 4.35 1.05
C ASN A 667 -35.85 3.61 1.18
N MET A 668 -35.49 3.17 2.38
CA MET A 668 -34.28 2.39 2.61
C MET A 668 -34.40 0.96 2.09
N ALA A 669 -35.57 0.31 2.26
CA ALA A 669 -35.85 -1.01 1.72
C ALA A 669 -35.74 -1.01 0.18
N ASP A 670 -36.34 -0.03 -0.50
CA ASP A 670 -36.27 0.12 -1.96
C ASP A 670 -34.82 0.31 -2.42
N LYS A 671 -34.04 1.14 -1.71
CA LYS A 671 -32.60 1.33 -2.00
C LYS A 671 -31.79 0.05 -1.79
N VAL A 672 -32.09 -0.73 -0.75
CA VAL A 672 -31.41 -2.00 -0.46
C VAL A 672 -31.77 -3.06 -1.50
N GLU A 673 -33.02 -3.12 -1.95
CA GLU A 673 -33.45 -4.01 -3.03
C GLU A 673 -32.72 -3.68 -4.33
N GLN A 674 -32.71 -2.41 -4.74
CA GLN A 674 -31.96 -1.94 -5.90
C GLN A 674 -30.45 -2.20 -5.76
N SER A 675 -29.91 -1.97 -4.56
CA SER A 675 -28.50 -2.25 -4.26
C SER A 675 -28.20 -3.75 -4.32
N THR A 676 -29.12 -4.62 -3.89
CA THR A 676 -28.97 -6.07 -3.93
C THR A 676 -28.97 -6.57 -5.36
N GLU A 677 -29.88 -6.09 -6.21
CA GLU A 677 -29.91 -6.42 -7.63
C GLU A 677 -28.62 -5.96 -8.33
N SER A 678 -28.22 -4.69 -8.12
CA SER A 678 -26.97 -4.17 -8.67
C SER A 678 -25.74 -4.91 -8.16
N SER A 679 -25.72 -5.27 -6.87
CA SER A 679 -24.64 -6.04 -6.25
C SER A 679 -24.57 -7.45 -6.79
N SER A 680 -25.71 -8.09 -7.09
CA SER A 680 -25.76 -9.40 -7.74
C SER A 680 -25.08 -9.36 -9.11
N THR A 681 -25.47 -8.43 -9.98
CA THR A 681 -24.86 -8.29 -11.31
C THR A 681 -23.37 -7.96 -11.22
N LYS A 682 -22.98 -6.99 -10.38
CA LYS A 682 -21.56 -6.62 -10.18
C LYS A 682 -20.74 -7.75 -9.56
N SER A 683 -21.34 -8.55 -8.69
CA SER A 683 -20.70 -9.72 -8.09
C SER A 683 -20.46 -10.80 -9.14
N GLU A 684 -21.42 -11.04 -10.02
CA GLU A 684 -21.27 -11.99 -11.14
C GLU A 684 -20.18 -11.53 -12.12
N GLU A 685 -20.14 -10.24 -12.46
CA GLU A 685 -19.06 -9.64 -13.23
C GLU A 685 -17.70 -9.79 -12.54
N SER A 686 -17.64 -9.52 -11.23
CA SER A 686 -16.43 -9.65 -10.43
C SER A 686 -15.93 -11.09 -10.36
N LEU A 687 -16.83 -12.06 -10.16
CA LEU A 687 -16.48 -13.49 -10.18
C LEU A 687 -16.02 -13.95 -11.56
N THR A 688 -16.62 -13.42 -12.63
CA THR A 688 -16.18 -13.67 -13.99
C THR A 688 -14.77 -13.11 -14.22
N MET A 689 -14.49 -11.91 -13.71
CA MET A 689 -13.17 -11.30 -13.77
C MET A 689 -12.13 -12.10 -12.96
N VAL A 690 -12.47 -12.55 -11.75
CA VAL A 690 -11.61 -13.42 -10.94
C VAL A 690 -11.28 -14.71 -11.70
N LYS A 691 -12.29 -15.37 -12.30
CA LYS A 691 -12.08 -16.57 -13.12
C LYS A 691 -11.14 -16.30 -14.31
N LYS A 692 -11.28 -15.15 -14.96
CA LYS A 692 -10.39 -14.73 -16.06
C LYS A 692 -8.95 -14.54 -15.57
N ILE A 693 -8.75 -13.78 -14.48
CA ILE A 693 -7.41 -13.56 -13.90
C ILE A 693 -6.77 -14.88 -13.48
N LEU A 694 -7.54 -15.80 -12.87
CA LEU A 694 -7.03 -17.14 -12.53
C LEU A 694 -6.66 -17.96 -13.76
N SER A 695 -7.36 -17.79 -14.89
CA SER A 695 -6.99 -18.40 -16.16
C SER A 695 -5.67 -17.82 -16.69
N ASP A 696 -5.54 -16.49 -16.68
CA ASP A 696 -4.33 -15.79 -17.12
C ASP A 696 -3.12 -16.18 -16.26
N ILE A 697 -3.31 -16.34 -14.94
CA ILE A 697 -2.30 -16.86 -14.01
C ILE A 697 -1.84 -18.27 -14.39
N ARG A 698 -2.75 -19.15 -14.82
CA ARG A 698 -2.36 -20.51 -15.27
C ARG A 698 -1.53 -20.45 -16.55
N GLN A 699 -1.91 -19.59 -17.50
CA GLN A 699 -1.14 -19.40 -18.73
C GLN A 699 0.25 -18.81 -18.43
N LEU A 700 0.31 -17.80 -17.56
CA LEU A 700 1.57 -17.21 -17.11
C LEU A 700 2.47 -18.25 -16.45
N LYS A 701 1.90 -19.09 -15.57
CA LYS A 701 2.64 -20.18 -14.93
C LYS A 701 3.24 -21.14 -15.97
N GLN A 702 2.46 -21.55 -16.96
CA GLN A 702 2.94 -22.42 -18.04
C GLN A 702 4.07 -21.75 -18.84
N ALA A 703 3.93 -20.46 -19.16
CA ALA A 703 4.98 -19.71 -19.84
C ALA A 703 6.27 -19.62 -18.99
N THR A 704 6.14 -19.41 -17.68
CA THR A 704 7.30 -19.38 -16.77
C THR A 704 7.99 -20.73 -16.65
N GLU A 705 7.25 -21.85 -16.63
CA GLU A 705 7.82 -23.20 -16.61
C GLU A 705 8.62 -23.48 -17.89
N VAL A 706 8.14 -23.03 -19.06
CA VAL A 706 8.87 -23.12 -20.33
C VAL A 706 10.16 -22.27 -20.30
N LEU A 707 10.09 -21.05 -19.74
CA LEU A 707 11.26 -20.18 -19.59
C LEU A 707 12.28 -20.77 -18.60
N GLU A 708 11.83 -21.37 -17.50
CA GLU A 708 12.70 -22.05 -16.54
C GLU A 708 13.43 -23.21 -17.22
N TYR A 709 12.68 -24.07 -17.92
CA TYR A 709 13.26 -25.19 -18.67
C TYR A 709 14.27 -24.71 -19.72
N SER A 710 13.93 -23.68 -20.50
CA SER A 710 14.84 -23.12 -21.51
C SER A 710 16.09 -22.53 -20.88
N SER A 711 15.95 -21.83 -19.75
CA SER A 711 17.07 -21.25 -19.00
C SER A 711 17.99 -22.34 -18.42
N ASP A 712 17.42 -23.41 -17.86
CA ASP A 712 18.18 -24.52 -17.30
C ASP A 712 18.91 -25.30 -18.38
N ASN A 713 18.24 -25.57 -19.51
CA ASN A 713 18.86 -26.20 -20.67
C ASN A 713 20.01 -25.34 -21.24
N LEU A 714 19.82 -24.03 -21.38
CA LEU A 714 20.92 -23.13 -21.80
C LEU A 714 22.07 -23.13 -20.79
N ASN A 715 21.78 -23.13 -19.48
CA ASN A 715 22.82 -23.15 -18.46
C ASN A 715 23.56 -24.49 -18.41
N GLU A 716 22.88 -25.61 -18.65
CA GLU A 716 23.49 -26.94 -18.80
C GLU A 716 24.35 -27.03 -20.07
N MET A 717 23.82 -26.57 -21.21
CA MET A 717 24.53 -26.53 -22.49
C MET A 717 25.79 -25.68 -22.38
N VAL A 718 25.73 -24.51 -21.75
CA VAL A 718 26.93 -23.69 -21.49
C VAL A 718 27.84 -24.33 -20.43
N GLY A 719 27.25 -24.97 -19.42
CA GLY A 719 27.98 -25.69 -18.37
C GLY A 719 28.79 -26.88 -18.88
N SER A 720 28.42 -27.45 -20.03
CA SER A 720 29.20 -28.48 -20.72
C SER A 720 30.54 -27.98 -21.25
N PHE A 721 30.73 -26.65 -21.42
CA PHE A 721 31.99 -26.05 -21.83
C PHE A 721 32.81 -25.64 -20.60
N LYS A 722 34.10 -25.98 -20.60
CA LYS A 722 35.03 -25.45 -19.60
C LYS A 722 35.46 -24.03 -19.97
N LEU A 723 34.93 -23.06 -19.22
CA LEU A 723 35.26 -21.63 -19.31
C LEU A 723 36.28 -21.24 -18.22
N LYS A 724 36.98 -20.11 -18.38
CA LYS A 724 37.91 -19.58 -17.37
C LYS A 724 37.17 -19.00 -16.17
#